data_AF-A0A950PMA8-F1
#
_entry.id   AF-A0A950PMA8-F1
#
_cell.length_a   1.000
_cell.length_b   1.000
_cell.length_c   1.000
_cell.angle_alpha   90.00
_cell.angle_beta   90.00
_cell.angle_gamma   90.00
#
_symmetry.space_group_name_H-M   'P 1'
#
loop_
_entity.id
_entity.type
_entity.pdbx_description
1 polymer ?
#
loop_
_entity_poly.entity_id
_entity_poly.type
_entity_poly.pdbx_seq_one_letter_code
_entity_poly.pdbx_strand_id
1 'polypeptide(L)'
;MPDSMLALKRAIDVRGALSINIITMIGIGPLVTIPLVIAALGGPLALVGWIAGAIVALCDGLVWAELASVFPGSGGTYVYLRNVFGPHGLGRALAFLFNWQFLLYAPCLLASGYIGFANYAAYLYPSIGDNVVLHDALAVAIGIVTILMLYRRTAQVATVGAILAVVATVTVAIVALAGLSQGNFTQAFHLGAPLRLGVGFLAGFAGALYITLYDYVGYADAALLGDEVVRPARTIPLSIVLSILIVAVLYVLLQVGVLGAVPWRSLLDAHGQPTVQAQYVGALVVERAWGRVAALGVTVAVLATAFASLYGNLLGFSRISFAAARDGAFFAVFGRLHPSKEIPHVALLVVGGLSLIGSLFTLDQVIAFLTAGIVLIQGVAQIVALALLRARRNPARFKMPLYPLPALIALAGWTIAFIGSGPTAIALGSAWLAIGTIAFLAAAWRQRWWPFALAAITVMALVATPRFAISAPQGSQRWSNWNTSRVTLDHGYPVFTVEGRPYFPYGAAFFYERIPRDRWRASLLAYKALGINTLDLYCIWNWHAPEQGVLDFNGATDPRRDLVGLLAIAHELGFKVILRPGPVIRNEWRNGGYPEWLLQRPAYHMPLHDVLEGRYPATATLQNAHADAAAGEWLANTTHLDNAAAWLREVLRAVEPYSHDVLAIALDDDQGAYLDNDTWPAPRWHAYVRWLRQTVQSVTGTRVPLFINTYEMKVPAAAPAWAWGNWYQSNSYRVNAHDLADLDFATGLLQTQRRLPVMQSEFQAGWLQGADEGAPRPSDPASTSLALGELLRDGAHGIVNFPVQDTIDPHGWEAPWANWSYAWDAALTVDLRASSRYAPTRAVGDVVRRYGAVLARTHVATDAAIVWPPSLFSPRTLRNADFDELASSTTVLQRGCNARGVACELVDLAAVDRRVLQRDRFLLALPPGLARR
;
A
#
# COMPACT_ATOMS: atom_id res chain seq x y z
N MET A 1 -0.53 16.58 -4.31
CA MET A 1 -1.39 16.29 -3.12
C MET A 1 -1.04 14.90 -2.64
N PRO A 2 -0.49 14.71 -1.42
CA PRO A 2 -0.11 13.38 -0.91
C PRO A 2 -1.29 12.72 -0.17
N ASP A 3 -1.52 11.43 -0.43
CA ASP A 3 -2.65 10.61 0.06
C ASP A 3 -2.62 10.30 1.59
N SER A 4 -1.75 10.95 2.38
CA SER A 4 -1.69 10.77 3.85
C SER A 4 -2.73 11.59 4.63
N MET A 5 -3.54 12.44 3.98
CA MET A 5 -4.61 13.20 4.65
C MET A 5 -6.00 12.54 4.68
N LEU A 6 -6.13 11.26 4.27
CA LEU A 6 -7.38 10.52 4.37
C LEU A 6 -7.17 9.10 4.90
N ALA A 7 -6.44 8.93 6.01
CA ALA A 7 -6.51 7.67 6.76
C ALA A 7 -7.95 7.51 7.29
N LEU A 8 -8.68 6.51 6.78
CA LEU A 8 -10.04 6.20 7.24
C LEU A 8 -10.01 5.97 8.76
N LYS A 9 -10.89 6.69 9.48
CA LYS A 9 -10.94 6.60 10.94
C LYS A 9 -11.40 5.20 11.35
N ARG A 10 -10.57 4.47 12.11
CA ARG A 10 -10.94 3.20 12.73
C ARG A 10 -12.05 3.43 13.76
N ALA A 11 -13.30 3.20 13.37
CA ALA A 11 -14.49 3.47 14.17
C ALA A 11 -15.42 2.25 14.32
N ILE A 12 -15.26 1.22 13.48
CA ILE A 12 -16.12 0.04 13.49
C ILE A 12 -15.62 -0.95 14.54
N ASP A 13 -16.34 -1.08 15.65
CA ASP A 13 -16.07 -2.07 16.69
C ASP A 13 -16.74 -3.43 16.38
N VAL A 14 -16.68 -4.38 17.33
CA VAL A 14 -17.31 -5.70 17.17
C VAL A 14 -18.81 -5.61 16.93
N ARG A 15 -19.51 -4.66 17.55
CA ARG A 15 -20.95 -4.49 17.38
C ARG A 15 -21.28 -3.94 16.00
N GLY A 16 -20.50 -2.98 15.53
CA GLY A 16 -20.59 -2.43 14.18
C GLY A 16 -20.31 -3.49 13.11
N ALA A 17 -19.21 -4.23 13.23
CA ALA A 17 -18.84 -5.30 12.30
C ALA A 17 -19.86 -6.45 12.29
N LEU A 18 -20.37 -6.85 13.47
CA LEU A 18 -21.42 -7.86 13.59
C LEU A 18 -22.72 -7.39 12.91
N SER A 19 -23.10 -6.13 13.13
CA SER A 19 -24.30 -5.55 12.51
C SER A 19 -24.17 -5.55 10.99
N ILE A 20 -23.03 -5.13 10.44
CA ILE A 20 -22.78 -5.13 8.99
C ILE A 20 -23.00 -6.53 8.39
N ASN A 21 -22.36 -7.55 8.97
CA ASN A 21 -22.51 -8.92 8.47
C ASN A 21 -23.95 -9.46 8.60
N ILE A 22 -24.64 -9.16 9.71
CA ILE A 22 -26.03 -9.61 9.90
C ILE A 22 -26.97 -8.93 8.91
N ILE A 23 -26.80 -7.63 8.65
CA ILE A 23 -27.64 -6.86 7.72
C ILE A 23 -27.55 -7.38 6.30
N THR A 24 -26.35 -7.76 5.87
CA THR A 24 -26.14 -8.20 4.49
C THR A 24 -26.63 -9.63 4.27
N MET A 25 -26.63 -10.47 5.31
CA MET A 25 -27.28 -11.78 5.28
C MET A 25 -28.80 -11.71 5.41
N ILE A 26 -29.33 -10.97 6.40
CA ILE A 26 -30.77 -10.88 6.68
C ILE A 26 -31.43 -9.85 5.74
N GLY A 27 -31.79 -10.33 4.56
CA GLY A 27 -32.65 -9.62 3.60
C GLY A 27 -34.01 -10.31 3.41
N ILE A 28 -34.57 -10.15 2.20
CA ILE A 28 -35.77 -10.90 1.78
C ILE A 28 -35.47 -12.36 1.42
N GLY A 29 -34.18 -12.70 1.19
CA GLY A 29 -33.68 -14.00 0.73
C GLY A 29 -34.39 -15.22 1.36
N PRO A 30 -34.20 -15.50 2.66
CA PRO A 30 -34.76 -16.69 3.31
C PRO A 30 -36.28 -16.78 3.15
N LEU A 31 -36.97 -15.64 3.13
CA LEU A 31 -38.43 -15.58 3.02
C LEU A 31 -38.96 -15.95 1.62
N VAL A 32 -38.13 -15.84 0.58
CA VAL A 32 -38.48 -16.20 -0.81
C VAL A 32 -37.81 -17.49 -1.28
N THR A 33 -36.75 -17.94 -0.61
CA THR A 33 -36.01 -19.16 -0.96
C THR A 33 -36.49 -20.41 -0.25
N ILE A 34 -37.13 -20.30 0.92
CA ILE A 34 -37.70 -21.46 1.65
C ILE A 34 -38.52 -22.40 0.73
N PRO A 35 -39.43 -21.91 -0.13
CA PRO A 35 -40.15 -22.76 -1.07
C PRO A 35 -39.23 -23.52 -2.05
N LEU A 36 -38.15 -22.88 -2.52
CA LEU A 36 -37.18 -23.49 -3.42
C LEU A 36 -36.37 -24.58 -2.71
N VAL A 37 -36.00 -24.37 -1.45
CA VAL A 37 -35.32 -25.39 -0.62
C VAL A 37 -36.24 -26.59 -0.34
N ILE A 38 -37.52 -26.32 -0.06
CA ILE A 38 -38.55 -27.36 0.10
C ILE A 38 -38.74 -28.15 -1.19
N ALA A 39 -38.78 -27.49 -2.34
CA ALA A 39 -38.87 -28.13 -3.65
C ALA A 39 -37.65 -29.02 -3.93
N ALA A 40 -36.44 -28.56 -3.59
CA ALA A 40 -35.21 -29.28 -3.86
C ALA A 40 -35.04 -30.56 -3.02
N LEU A 41 -35.41 -30.52 -1.73
CA LEU A 41 -35.20 -31.65 -0.79
C LEU A 41 -36.47 -32.43 -0.41
N GLY A 42 -37.65 -31.96 -0.80
CA GLY A 42 -38.91 -32.67 -0.59
C GLY A 42 -39.39 -32.64 0.86
N GLY A 43 -39.78 -31.47 1.36
CA GLY A 43 -40.40 -31.33 2.68
C GLY A 43 -39.39 -31.14 3.83
N PRO A 44 -39.50 -31.87 4.97
CA PRO A 44 -38.67 -31.62 6.16
C PRO A 44 -37.16 -31.73 5.99
N LEU A 45 -36.70 -32.45 4.96
CA LEU A 45 -35.27 -32.51 4.63
C LEU A 45 -34.68 -31.14 4.28
N ALA A 46 -35.50 -30.13 3.94
CA ALA A 46 -35.07 -28.74 3.78
C ALA A 46 -34.24 -28.22 4.97
N LEU A 47 -34.49 -28.70 6.20
CA LEU A 47 -33.69 -28.37 7.38
C LEU A 47 -32.22 -28.79 7.26
N VAL A 48 -31.97 -29.95 6.62
CA VAL A 48 -30.61 -30.43 6.35
C VAL A 48 -29.89 -29.47 5.39
N GLY A 49 -30.61 -28.93 4.40
CA GLY A 49 -30.08 -27.90 3.50
C GLY A 49 -29.59 -26.67 4.25
N TRP A 50 -30.43 -26.11 5.13
CA TRP A 50 -30.09 -24.92 5.92
C TRP A 50 -28.90 -25.12 6.87
N ILE A 51 -28.84 -26.29 7.52
CA ILE A 51 -27.73 -26.65 8.41
C ILE A 51 -26.44 -26.85 7.60
N ALA A 52 -26.52 -27.53 6.45
CA ALA A 52 -25.37 -27.73 5.58
C ALA A 52 -24.84 -26.40 5.03
N GLY A 53 -25.72 -25.50 4.59
CA GLY A 53 -25.38 -24.14 4.16
C GLY A 53 -24.66 -23.36 5.26
N ALA A 54 -25.17 -23.42 6.51
CA ALA A 54 -24.54 -22.76 7.65
C ALA A 54 -23.14 -23.31 7.97
N ILE A 55 -22.96 -24.63 7.90
CA ILE A 55 -21.66 -25.28 8.13
C ILE A 55 -20.65 -24.84 7.08
N VAL A 56 -21.04 -24.85 5.80
CA VAL A 56 -20.16 -24.44 4.70
C VAL A 56 -19.83 -22.95 4.81
N ALA A 57 -20.82 -22.10 5.10
CA ALA A 57 -20.62 -20.67 5.33
C ALA A 57 -19.68 -20.39 6.52
N LEU A 58 -19.83 -21.12 7.63
CA LEU A 58 -18.93 -21.00 8.79
C LEU A 58 -17.50 -21.41 8.44
N CYS A 59 -17.35 -22.51 7.70
CA CYS A 59 -16.07 -23.00 7.24
C CYS A 59 -15.36 -22.01 6.31
N ASP A 60 -16.08 -21.43 5.34
CA ASP A 60 -15.56 -20.39 4.45
C ASP A 60 -15.29 -19.08 5.21
N GLY A 61 -16.16 -18.72 6.14
CA GLY A 61 -16.00 -17.59 7.04
C GLY A 61 -14.71 -17.66 7.87
N LEU A 62 -14.27 -18.86 8.25
CA LEU A 62 -12.97 -19.05 8.90
C LEU A 62 -11.78 -18.83 7.94
N VAL A 63 -11.94 -19.13 6.65
CA VAL A 63 -10.95 -18.81 5.61
C VAL A 63 -10.82 -17.30 5.46
N TRP A 64 -11.96 -16.60 5.38
CA TRP A 64 -12.02 -15.14 5.41
C TRP A 64 -11.37 -14.56 6.66
N ALA A 65 -11.73 -15.07 7.84
CA ALA A 65 -11.24 -14.58 9.12
C ALA A 65 -9.71 -14.63 9.21
N GLU A 66 -9.09 -15.71 8.73
CA GLU A 66 -7.63 -15.84 8.74
C GLU A 66 -6.96 -14.91 7.72
N LEU A 67 -7.43 -14.88 6.47
CA LEU A 67 -6.89 -13.99 5.44
C LEU A 67 -7.02 -12.51 5.82
N ALA A 68 -8.19 -12.10 6.35
CA ALA A 68 -8.46 -10.75 6.82
C ALA A 68 -7.58 -10.35 8.02
N SER A 69 -7.23 -11.32 8.88
CA SER A 69 -6.34 -11.06 10.03
C SER A 69 -4.89 -10.79 9.61
N VAL A 70 -4.49 -11.28 8.43
CA VAL A 70 -3.15 -11.12 7.85
C VAL A 70 -3.08 -9.89 6.96
N PHE A 71 -4.13 -9.63 6.18
CA PHE A 71 -4.23 -8.50 5.27
C PHE A 71 -5.40 -7.57 5.68
N PRO A 72 -5.29 -6.86 6.82
CA PRO A 72 -6.34 -5.93 7.25
C PRO A 72 -6.28 -4.66 6.42
N GLY A 73 -7.03 -4.65 5.32
CA GLY A 73 -7.19 -3.51 4.42
C GLY A 73 -8.57 -3.54 3.75
N SER A 74 -8.99 -2.40 3.22
CA SER A 74 -10.27 -2.29 2.52
C SER A 74 -10.23 -3.00 1.17
N GLY A 75 -11.23 -3.84 0.88
CA GLY A 75 -11.36 -4.58 -0.39
C GLY A 75 -11.41 -6.12 -0.26
N GLY A 76 -11.18 -6.70 0.92
CA GLY A 76 -11.39 -8.14 1.17
C GLY A 76 -10.66 -9.07 0.20
N THR A 77 -11.36 -10.01 -0.44
CA THR A 77 -10.80 -11.01 -1.38
C THR A 77 -9.90 -10.40 -2.44
N TYR A 78 -10.24 -9.21 -2.96
CA TYR A 78 -9.40 -8.48 -3.90
C TYR A 78 -7.97 -8.28 -3.36
N VAL A 79 -7.84 -7.81 -2.12
CA VAL A 79 -6.56 -7.57 -1.45
C VAL A 79 -5.86 -8.90 -1.16
N TYR A 80 -6.61 -9.92 -0.73
CA TYR A 80 -6.06 -11.23 -0.37
C TYR A 80 -5.41 -11.91 -1.57
N LEU A 81 -6.13 -11.98 -2.70
CA LEU A 81 -5.62 -12.61 -3.92
C LEU A 81 -4.47 -11.82 -4.53
N ARG A 82 -4.54 -10.48 -4.55
CA ARG A 82 -3.45 -9.60 -5.03
C ARG A 82 -2.16 -9.84 -4.25
N ASN A 83 -2.24 -9.88 -2.93
CA ASN A 83 -1.06 -9.99 -2.07
C ASN A 83 -0.49 -11.42 -2.02
N VAL A 84 -1.34 -12.46 -1.99
CA VAL A 84 -0.88 -13.86 -1.92
C VAL A 84 -0.25 -14.32 -3.25
N PHE A 85 -0.85 -13.97 -4.39
CA PHE A 85 -0.38 -14.41 -5.72
C PHE A 85 0.54 -13.39 -6.43
N GLY A 86 0.86 -12.27 -5.79
CA GLY A 86 1.80 -11.26 -6.26
C GLY A 86 1.12 -10.13 -7.08
N PRO A 87 1.37 -8.85 -6.76
CA PRO A 87 0.63 -7.71 -7.29
C PRO A 87 0.90 -7.38 -8.78
N HIS A 88 1.94 -7.97 -9.38
CA HIS A 88 2.35 -7.76 -10.77
C HIS A 88 2.23 -9.01 -11.66
N GLY A 89 1.78 -10.14 -11.10
CA GLY A 89 1.62 -11.42 -11.82
C GLY A 89 0.19 -11.93 -11.76
N LEU A 90 0.02 -13.21 -11.42
CA LEU A 90 -1.29 -13.86 -11.30
C LEU A 90 -2.20 -13.16 -10.27
N GLY A 91 -1.64 -12.56 -9.21
CA GLY A 91 -2.43 -11.80 -8.23
C GLY A 91 -3.15 -10.59 -8.82
N ARG A 92 -2.56 -9.90 -9.82
CA ARG A 92 -3.24 -8.82 -10.54
C ARG A 92 -4.41 -9.35 -11.37
N ALA A 93 -4.20 -10.48 -12.05
CA ALA A 93 -5.25 -11.13 -12.83
C ALA A 93 -6.40 -11.58 -11.93
N LEU A 94 -6.12 -12.26 -10.82
CA LEU A 94 -7.14 -12.71 -9.87
C LEU A 94 -7.87 -11.55 -9.19
N ALA A 95 -7.17 -10.46 -8.89
CA ALA A 95 -7.77 -9.24 -8.36
C ALA A 95 -8.70 -8.54 -9.38
N PHE A 96 -8.31 -8.51 -10.66
CA PHE A 96 -9.17 -8.03 -11.75
C PHE A 96 -10.39 -8.96 -11.94
N LEU A 97 -10.17 -10.28 -11.97
CA LEU A 97 -11.22 -11.27 -12.14
C LEU A 97 -12.20 -11.29 -10.96
N PHE A 98 -11.73 -11.02 -9.74
CA PHE A 98 -12.61 -10.80 -8.58
C PHE A 98 -13.56 -9.62 -8.82
N ASN A 99 -13.04 -8.48 -9.29
CA ASN A 99 -13.88 -7.32 -9.60
C ASN A 99 -14.80 -7.58 -10.82
N TRP A 100 -14.34 -8.36 -11.79
CA TRP A 100 -15.14 -8.76 -12.93
C TRP A 100 -16.30 -9.70 -12.56
N GLN A 101 -16.06 -10.73 -11.74
CA GLN A 101 -17.16 -11.55 -11.19
C GLN A 101 -18.08 -10.72 -10.29
N PHE A 102 -17.56 -9.68 -9.64
CA PHE A 102 -18.37 -8.82 -8.77
C PHE A 102 -19.43 -8.05 -9.57
N LEU A 103 -19.13 -7.68 -10.83
CA LEU A 103 -20.12 -7.13 -11.78
C LEU A 103 -21.20 -8.12 -12.21
N LEU A 104 -21.08 -9.40 -11.84
CA LEU A 104 -22.14 -10.39 -11.99
C LEU A 104 -22.86 -10.63 -10.66
N TYR A 105 -22.08 -10.90 -9.61
CA TYR A 105 -22.58 -11.18 -8.26
C TYR A 105 -23.49 -10.08 -7.71
N ALA A 106 -23.02 -8.83 -7.69
CA ALA A 106 -23.74 -7.72 -7.08
C ALA A 106 -25.07 -7.44 -7.82
N PRO A 107 -25.11 -7.39 -9.16
CA PRO A 107 -26.35 -7.27 -9.90
C PRO A 107 -27.34 -8.42 -9.67
N CYS A 108 -26.89 -9.67 -9.64
CA CYS A 108 -27.78 -10.80 -9.38
C CYS A 108 -28.35 -10.77 -7.97
N LEU A 109 -27.57 -10.35 -6.96
CA LEU A 109 -28.06 -10.23 -5.59
C LEU A 109 -29.12 -9.11 -5.45
N LEU A 110 -28.96 -8.01 -6.19
CA LEU A 110 -29.96 -6.95 -6.23
C LEU A 110 -31.21 -7.40 -7.01
N ALA A 111 -31.02 -8.08 -8.13
CA ALA A 111 -32.11 -8.61 -8.94
C ALA A 111 -32.99 -9.59 -8.15
N SER A 112 -32.38 -10.51 -7.40
CA SER A 112 -33.13 -11.46 -6.56
C SER A 112 -33.95 -10.74 -5.49
N GLY A 113 -33.45 -9.63 -4.93
CA GLY A 113 -34.21 -8.80 -4.01
C GLY A 113 -35.37 -8.04 -4.67
N TYR A 114 -35.21 -7.56 -5.91
CA TYR A 114 -36.31 -6.93 -6.67
C TYR A 114 -37.40 -7.94 -7.03
N ILE A 115 -37.01 -9.13 -7.47
CA ILE A 115 -37.93 -10.25 -7.73
C ILE A 115 -38.63 -10.65 -6.43
N GLY A 116 -37.89 -10.77 -5.32
CA GLY A 116 -38.46 -11.08 -4.01
C GLY A 116 -39.46 -10.03 -3.54
N PHE A 117 -39.20 -8.74 -3.80
CA PHE A 117 -40.13 -7.65 -3.50
C PHE A 117 -41.43 -7.81 -4.28
N ALA A 118 -41.36 -8.08 -5.58
CA ALA A 118 -42.55 -8.29 -6.42
C ALA A 118 -43.33 -9.55 -6.01
N ASN A 119 -42.64 -10.64 -5.68
CA ASN A 119 -43.21 -11.87 -5.10
C ASN A 119 -44.01 -11.57 -3.82
N TYR A 120 -43.45 -10.81 -2.87
CA TYR A 120 -44.15 -10.47 -1.63
C TYR A 120 -45.29 -9.46 -1.84
N ALA A 121 -45.18 -8.57 -2.82
CA ALA A 121 -46.24 -7.61 -3.16
C ALA A 121 -47.50 -8.31 -3.69
N ALA A 122 -47.38 -9.52 -4.24
CA ALA A 122 -48.52 -10.33 -4.68
C ALA A 122 -49.47 -10.70 -3.53
N TYR A 123 -49.02 -10.69 -2.27
CA TYR A 123 -49.93 -10.84 -1.12
C TYR A 123 -50.91 -9.67 -0.97
N LEU A 124 -50.46 -8.45 -1.26
CA LEU A 124 -51.29 -7.24 -1.19
C LEU A 124 -52.17 -7.09 -2.43
N TYR A 125 -51.60 -7.40 -3.60
CA TYR A 125 -52.27 -7.32 -4.90
C TYR A 125 -52.05 -8.61 -5.70
N PRO A 126 -52.94 -9.60 -5.58
CA PRO A 126 -52.79 -10.92 -6.20
C PRO A 126 -52.54 -10.91 -7.71
N SER A 127 -53.09 -9.92 -8.42
CA SER A 127 -52.88 -9.73 -9.86
C SER A 127 -51.41 -9.59 -10.28
N ILE A 128 -50.52 -9.20 -9.35
CA ILE A 128 -49.07 -9.18 -9.59
C ILE A 128 -48.56 -10.61 -9.78
N GLY A 129 -48.97 -11.57 -8.95
CA GLY A 129 -48.54 -12.96 -9.05
C GLY A 129 -49.11 -13.70 -10.26
N ASP A 130 -50.29 -13.28 -10.74
CA ASP A 130 -50.95 -13.89 -11.90
C ASP A 130 -50.44 -13.37 -13.26
N ASN A 131 -49.76 -12.22 -13.28
CA ASN A 131 -49.31 -11.57 -14.51
C ASN A 131 -47.81 -11.27 -14.47
N VAL A 132 -47.04 -12.08 -15.21
CA VAL A 132 -45.58 -11.96 -15.31
C VAL A 132 -45.11 -10.56 -15.74
N VAL A 133 -45.86 -9.90 -16.63
CA VAL A 133 -45.49 -8.55 -17.10
C VAL A 133 -45.65 -7.51 -15.99
N LEU A 134 -46.71 -7.62 -15.19
CA LEU A 134 -46.94 -6.71 -14.06
C LEU A 134 -45.91 -6.96 -12.94
N HIS A 135 -45.60 -8.23 -12.68
CA HIS A 135 -44.54 -8.64 -11.76
C HIS A 135 -43.18 -8.03 -12.14
N ASP A 136 -42.75 -8.25 -13.38
CA ASP A 136 -41.44 -7.79 -13.85
C ASP A 136 -41.37 -6.27 -13.93
N ALA A 137 -42.47 -5.61 -14.34
CA ALA A 137 -42.57 -4.15 -14.33
C ALA A 137 -42.40 -3.58 -12.92
N LEU A 138 -42.96 -4.22 -11.89
CA LEU A 138 -42.78 -3.80 -10.50
C LEU A 138 -41.33 -3.99 -10.03
N ALA A 139 -40.72 -5.13 -10.34
CA ALA A 139 -39.33 -5.40 -9.98
C ALA A 139 -38.38 -4.35 -10.60
N VAL A 140 -38.56 -4.05 -11.89
CA VAL A 140 -37.79 -3.02 -12.60
C VAL A 140 -38.07 -1.61 -12.03
N ALA A 141 -39.33 -1.28 -11.74
CA ALA A 141 -39.69 0.01 -11.17
C ALA A 141 -39.00 0.27 -9.82
N ILE A 142 -38.95 -0.73 -8.94
CA ILE A 142 -38.24 -0.62 -7.65
C ILE A 142 -36.74 -0.44 -7.85
N GLY A 143 -36.12 -1.14 -8.79
CA GLY A 143 -34.70 -0.93 -9.10
C GLY A 143 -34.42 0.49 -9.62
N ILE A 144 -35.28 1.02 -10.50
CA ILE A 144 -35.17 2.41 -11.00
C ILE A 144 -35.30 3.41 -9.84
N VAL A 145 -36.29 3.25 -8.97
CA VAL A 145 -36.47 4.09 -7.79
C VAL A 145 -35.23 4.05 -6.90
N THR A 146 -34.65 2.87 -6.68
CA THR A 146 -33.43 2.70 -5.88
C THR A 146 -32.25 3.47 -6.48
N ILE A 147 -32.02 3.36 -7.80
CA ILE A 147 -30.98 4.11 -8.52
C ILE A 147 -31.21 5.62 -8.41
N LEU A 148 -32.43 6.09 -8.65
CA LEU A 148 -32.78 7.52 -8.58
C LEU A 148 -32.56 8.09 -7.17
N MET A 149 -32.93 7.34 -6.13
CA MET A 149 -32.73 7.75 -4.73
C MET A 149 -31.26 7.77 -4.31
N LEU A 150 -30.39 7.01 -4.98
CA LEU A 150 -28.94 7.01 -4.77
C LEU A 150 -28.22 8.05 -5.65
N TYR A 151 -28.87 8.60 -6.67
CA TYR A 151 -28.32 9.63 -7.55
C TYR A 151 -28.31 11.04 -6.90
N ARG A 152 -27.98 11.13 -5.60
CA ARG A 152 -27.89 12.35 -4.79
C ARG A 152 -26.76 12.26 -3.74
N ARG A 153 -26.27 13.40 -3.24
CA ARG A 153 -25.18 13.46 -2.25
C ARG A 153 -25.66 12.86 -0.92
N THR A 154 -24.97 11.85 -0.40
CA THR A 154 -25.43 11.09 0.78
C THR A 154 -24.49 11.28 1.96
N ALA A 155 -24.80 12.24 2.83
CA ALA A 155 -24.06 12.50 4.08
C ALA A 155 -24.57 11.69 5.30
N GLN A 156 -25.64 10.89 5.15
CA GLN A 156 -26.34 10.21 6.26
C GLN A 156 -26.44 8.68 6.09
N VAL A 157 -25.52 8.06 5.35
CA VAL A 157 -25.60 6.65 4.93
C VAL A 157 -25.58 5.66 6.10
N ALA A 158 -24.72 5.88 7.10
CA ALA A 158 -24.52 4.92 8.18
C ALA A 158 -25.74 4.79 9.12
N THR A 159 -26.42 5.88 9.42
CA THR A 159 -27.59 5.89 10.32
C THR A 159 -28.80 5.20 9.69
N VAL A 160 -29.02 5.40 8.39
CA VAL A 160 -30.13 4.76 7.66
C VAL A 160 -29.92 3.25 7.59
N GLY A 161 -28.71 2.77 7.30
CA GLY A 161 -28.40 1.34 7.27
C GLY A 161 -28.65 0.61 8.60
N ALA A 162 -28.32 1.24 9.74
CA ALA A 162 -28.52 0.66 11.06
C ALA A 162 -30.00 0.55 11.47
N ILE A 163 -30.85 1.51 11.11
CA ILE A 163 -32.29 1.44 11.38
C ILE A 163 -32.93 0.30 10.56
N LEU A 164 -32.54 0.21 9.30
CA LEU A 164 -33.02 -0.81 8.37
C LEU A 164 -32.63 -2.23 8.81
N ALA A 165 -31.45 -2.38 9.42
CA ALA A 165 -30.98 -3.61 10.05
C ALA A 165 -31.93 -4.18 11.12
N VAL A 166 -32.33 -3.29 12.03
CA VAL A 166 -33.16 -3.64 13.18
C VAL A 166 -34.53 -4.04 12.67
N VAL A 167 -35.10 -3.28 11.73
CA VAL A 167 -36.38 -3.60 11.11
C VAL A 167 -36.34 -4.96 10.41
N ALA A 168 -35.27 -5.25 9.66
CA ALA A 168 -35.10 -6.54 8.96
C ALA A 168 -35.06 -7.71 9.94
N THR A 169 -34.19 -7.62 10.94
CA THR A 169 -34.00 -8.67 11.95
C THR A 169 -35.26 -8.92 12.75
N VAL A 170 -35.94 -7.85 13.18
CA VAL A 170 -37.21 -7.92 13.91
C VAL A 170 -38.30 -8.55 13.03
N THR A 171 -38.37 -8.19 11.74
CA THR A 171 -39.37 -8.75 10.82
C THR A 171 -39.20 -10.25 10.66
N VAL A 172 -37.98 -10.73 10.43
CA VAL A 172 -37.74 -12.18 10.30
C VAL A 172 -37.96 -12.91 11.64
N ALA A 173 -37.56 -12.31 12.76
CA ALA A 173 -37.84 -12.87 14.08
C ALA A 173 -39.36 -12.98 14.35
N ILE A 174 -40.16 -11.99 13.93
CA ILE A 174 -41.62 -12.02 14.04
C ILE A 174 -42.20 -13.19 13.23
N VAL A 175 -41.75 -13.39 11.98
CA VAL A 175 -42.23 -14.50 11.15
C VAL A 175 -41.87 -15.85 11.77
N ALA A 176 -40.64 -15.98 12.29
CA ALA A 176 -40.21 -17.19 12.99
C ALA A 176 -41.05 -17.45 14.25
N LEU A 177 -41.28 -16.42 15.08
CA LEU A 177 -42.12 -16.52 16.28
C LEU A 177 -43.56 -16.89 15.95
N ALA A 178 -44.14 -16.30 14.91
CA ALA A 178 -45.49 -16.64 14.44
C ALA A 178 -45.58 -18.13 14.06
N GLY A 179 -44.62 -18.63 13.28
CA GLY A 179 -44.54 -20.04 12.89
C GLY A 179 -44.36 -20.99 14.07
N LEU A 180 -43.60 -20.61 15.10
CA LEU A 180 -43.40 -21.42 16.30
C LEU A 180 -44.60 -21.37 17.27
N SER A 181 -45.35 -20.26 17.30
CA SER A 181 -46.45 -20.07 18.26
C SER A 181 -47.66 -20.99 18.02
N GLN A 182 -47.92 -21.37 16.76
CA GLN A 182 -49.04 -22.23 16.38
C GLN A 182 -48.64 -23.36 15.41
N GLY A 183 -47.34 -23.62 15.25
CA GLY A 183 -46.84 -24.65 14.34
C GLY A 183 -47.02 -26.07 14.88
N ASN A 184 -47.42 -27.00 14.01
CA ASN A 184 -47.44 -28.42 14.33
C ASN A 184 -46.01 -28.99 14.19
N PHE A 185 -45.28 -29.11 15.31
CA PHE A 185 -43.91 -29.63 15.30
C PHE A 185 -43.81 -31.07 14.78
N THR A 186 -44.82 -31.90 15.00
CA THR A 186 -44.86 -33.26 14.45
C THR A 186 -44.87 -33.21 12.92
N GLN A 187 -45.65 -32.31 12.32
CA GLN A 187 -45.64 -32.08 10.87
C GLN A 187 -44.29 -31.59 10.39
N ALA A 188 -43.65 -30.67 11.12
CA ALA A 188 -42.39 -30.05 10.72
C ALA A 188 -41.23 -31.05 10.56
N PHE A 189 -41.25 -32.16 11.33
CA PHE A 189 -40.20 -33.19 11.30
C PHE A 189 -40.61 -34.50 10.62
N HIS A 190 -41.84 -34.62 10.12
CA HIS A 190 -42.36 -35.87 9.56
C HIS A 190 -41.92 -36.12 8.10
N LEU A 191 -40.94 -37.01 7.91
CA LEU A 191 -40.34 -37.29 6.60
C LEU A 191 -41.27 -37.97 5.59
N GLY A 192 -42.37 -38.61 6.02
CA GLY A 192 -43.40 -39.20 5.14
C GLY A 192 -42.99 -40.37 4.24
N ALA A 193 -41.70 -40.58 4.03
CA ALA A 193 -41.10 -41.72 3.33
C ALA A 193 -39.71 -42.00 3.91
N PRO A 194 -39.21 -43.26 3.84
CA PRO A 194 -37.85 -43.57 4.26
C PRO A 194 -36.82 -42.82 3.40
N LEU A 195 -35.78 -42.29 4.04
CA LEU A 195 -34.68 -41.59 3.37
C LEU A 195 -33.97 -42.53 2.39
N ARG A 196 -33.96 -42.16 1.10
CA ARG A 196 -33.25 -42.89 0.06
C ARG A 196 -32.02 -42.10 -0.39
N LEU A 197 -30.85 -42.55 0.03
CA LEU A 197 -29.57 -41.97 -0.40
C LEU A 197 -29.25 -42.50 -1.80
N GLY A 198 -29.38 -41.63 -2.80
CA GLY A 198 -29.12 -41.95 -4.21
C GLY A 198 -28.92 -40.69 -5.03
N VAL A 199 -28.77 -40.83 -6.36
CA VAL A 199 -28.48 -39.70 -7.26
C VAL A 199 -29.50 -38.57 -7.13
N GLY A 200 -30.79 -38.89 -7.01
CA GLY A 200 -31.85 -37.89 -6.82
C GLY A 200 -31.72 -37.10 -5.52
N PHE A 201 -31.37 -37.76 -4.41
CA PHE A 201 -31.10 -37.08 -3.14
C PHE A 201 -29.87 -36.19 -3.23
N LEU A 202 -28.78 -36.67 -3.87
CA LEU A 202 -27.58 -35.87 -4.05
C LEU A 202 -27.83 -34.62 -4.91
N ALA A 203 -28.62 -34.75 -5.97
CA ALA A 203 -29.03 -33.61 -6.81
C ALA A 203 -29.91 -32.62 -6.02
N GLY A 204 -30.89 -33.11 -5.26
CA GLY A 204 -31.72 -32.27 -4.39
C GLY A 204 -30.95 -31.57 -3.28
N PHE A 205 -29.98 -32.27 -2.68
CA PHE A 205 -29.07 -31.71 -1.68
C PHE A 205 -28.17 -30.62 -2.28
N ALA A 206 -27.60 -30.85 -3.47
CA ALA A 206 -26.81 -29.85 -4.18
C ALA A 206 -27.65 -28.61 -4.54
N GLY A 207 -28.91 -28.83 -4.97
CA GLY A 207 -29.90 -27.79 -5.21
C GLY A 207 -30.18 -26.94 -3.97
N ALA A 208 -30.51 -27.58 -2.86
CA ALA A 208 -30.74 -26.89 -1.59
C ALA A 208 -29.48 -26.19 -1.07
N LEU A 209 -28.30 -26.76 -1.26
CA LEU A 209 -27.05 -26.18 -0.76
C LEU A 209 -26.71 -24.85 -1.46
N TYR A 210 -26.87 -24.75 -2.78
CA TYR A 210 -26.56 -23.49 -3.47
C TYR A 210 -27.58 -22.39 -3.09
N ILE A 211 -28.86 -22.75 -2.94
CA ILE A 211 -29.92 -21.82 -2.51
C ILE A 211 -29.65 -21.32 -1.08
N THR A 212 -29.35 -22.23 -0.15
CA THR A 212 -29.10 -21.84 1.25
C THR A 212 -27.79 -21.10 1.42
N LEU A 213 -26.75 -21.42 0.62
CA LEU A 213 -25.51 -20.64 0.60
C LEU A 213 -25.75 -19.21 0.15
N TYR A 214 -26.61 -19.00 -0.86
CA TYR A 214 -27.03 -17.66 -1.27
C TYR A 214 -27.60 -16.85 -0.09
N ASP A 215 -28.44 -17.46 0.75
CA ASP A 215 -29.05 -16.77 1.90
C ASP A 215 -28.05 -16.45 3.04
N TYR A 216 -26.93 -17.17 3.11
CA TYR A 216 -25.85 -16.87 4.05
C TYR A 216 -24.81 -15.89 3.48
N VAL A 217 -24.82 -15.56 2.19
CA VAL A 217 -23.84 -14.61 1.65
C VAL A 217 -23.96 -13.26 2.35
N GLY A 218 -22.80 -12.64 2.64
CA GLY A 218 -22.70 -11.40 3.42
C GLY A 218 -22.02 -11.61 4.77
N TYR A 219 -21.80 -12.85 5.19
CA TYR A 219 -21.15 -13.19 6.47
C TYR A 219 -19.75 -12.59 6.67
N ALA A 220 -19.08 -12.10 5.63
CA ALA A 220 -17.72 -11.54 5.68
C ALA A 220 -17.62 -10.09 5.19
N ASP A 221 -18.73 -9.38 5.01
CA ASP A 221 -18.71 -8.02 4.43
C ASP A 221 -17.98 -6.99 5.30
N ALA A 222 -17.95 -7.17 6.63
CA ALA A 222 -17.13 -6.35 7.52
C ALA A 222 -15.62 -6.44 7.18
N ALA A 223 -15.16 -7.53 6.55
CA ALA A 223 -13.78 -7.69 6.11
C ALA A 223 -13.44 -6.83 4.88
N LEU A 224 -14.44 -6.35 4.13
CA LEU A 224 -14.27 -5.41 3.03
C LEU A 224 -13.92 -4.00 3.52
N LEU A 225 -14.21 -3.69 4.79
CA LEU A 225 -13.98 -2.39 5.45
C LEU A 225 -12.82 -2.45 6.46
N GLY A 226 -11.81 -3.29 6.20
CA GLY A 226 -10.74 -3.61 7.16
C GLY A 226 -9.96 -2.40 7.71
N ASP A 227 -9.87 -1.30 6.96
CA ASP A 227 -9.21 -0.07 7.40
C ASP A 227 -10.03 0.73 8.43
N GLU A 228 -11.35 0.58 8.42
CA GLU A 228 -12.29 1.26 9.34
C GLU A 228 -12.54 0.44 10.62
N VAL A 229 -12.12 -0.82 10.66
CA VAL A 229 -12.33 -1.72 11.80
C VAL A 229 -11.29 -1.50 12.89
N VAL A 230 -11.77 -1.39 14.13
CA VAL A 230 -10.95 -1.33 15.36
C VAL A 230 -10.45 -2.74 15.68
N ARG A 231 -9.12 -2.92 15.80
CA ARG A 231 -8.46 -4.24 16.05
C ARG A 231 -8.94 -5.33 15.07
N PRO A 232 -8.73 -5.18 13.75
CA PRO A 232 -9.30 -6.04 12.71
C PRO A 232 -8.96 -7.53 12.89
N ALA A 233 -7.75 -7.83 13.38
CA ALA A 233 -7.30 -9.20 13.66
C ALA A 233 -8.10 -9.96 14.73
N ARG A 234 -8.90 -9.28 15.55
CA ARG A 234 -9.83 -9.90 16.52
C ARG A 234 -11.28 -9.64 16.17
N THR A 235 -11.58 -8.42 15.74
CA THR A 235 -12.95 -7.98 15.47
C THR A 235 -13.56 -8.67 14.26
N ILE A 236 -12.82 -8.80 13.16
CA ILE A 236 -13.34 -9.43 11.92
C ILE A 236 -13.59 -10.94 12.14
N PRO A 237 -12.66 -11.75 12.68
CA PRO A 237 -12.94 -13.16 12.96
C PRO A 237 -14.15 -13.37 13.87
N LEU A 238 -14.26 -12.57 14.94
CA LEU A 238 -15.35 -12.69 15.90
C LEU A 238 -16.70 -12.31 15.27
N SER A 239 -16.74 -11.23 14.47
CA SER A 239 -17.99 -10.79 13.84
C SER A 239 -18.49 -11.82 12.83
N ILE A 240 -17.60 -12.42 12.02
CA ILE A 240 -17.95 -13.46 11.03
C ILE A 240 -18.58 -14.68 11.71
N VAL A 241 -17.91 -15.23 12.73
CA VAL A 241 -18.39 -16.45 13.40
C VAL A 241 -19.73 -16.20 14.11
N LEU A 242 -19.83 -15.11 14.87
CA LEU A 242 -21.06 -14.79 15.60
C LEU A 242 -22.23 -14.49 14.66
N SER A 243 -21.99 -13.76 13.57
CA SER A 243 -23.06 -13.42 12.62
C SER A 243 -23.65 -14.69 11.98
N ILE A 244 -22.79 -15.63 11.56
CA ILE A 244 -23.24 -16.88 10.93
C ILE A 244 -24.06 -17.72 11.90
N LEU A 245 -23.61 -17.86 13.15
CA LEU A 245 -24.32 -18.66 14.16
C LEU A 245 -25.70 -18.08 14.49
N ILE A 246 -25.80 -16.75 14.64
CA ILE A 246 -27.06 -16.07 14.93
C ILE A 246 -28.05 -16.27 13.77
N VAL A 247 -27.60 -16.03 12.53
CA VAL A 247 -28.44 -16.15 11.34
C VAL A 247 -28.84 -17.60 11.08
N ALA A 248 -27.94 -18.56 11.30
CA ALA A 248 -28.22 -19.98 11.14
C ALA A 248 -29.34 -20.46 12.07
N VAL A 249 -29.30 -20.05 13.34
CA VAL A 249 -30.38 -20.35 14.29
C VAL A 249 -31.70 -19.75 13.80
N LEU A 250 -31.68 -18.48 13.38
CA LEU A 250 -32.88 -17.78 12.90
C LEU A 250 -33.49 -18.46 11.66
N TYR A 251 -32.68 -18.83 10.67
CA TYR A 251 -33.16 -19.47 9.43
C TYR A 251 -33.67 -20.89 9.66
N VAL A 252 -33.01 -21.67 10.52
CA VAL A 252 -33.51 -22.99 10.90
C VAL A 252 -34.85 -22.87 11.62
N LEU A 253 -34.99 -21.94 12.58
CA LEU A 253 -36.25 -21.69 13.28
C LEU A 253 -37.36 -21.24 12.32
N LEU A 254 -37.02 -20.38 11.36
CA LEU A 254 -37.95 -19.93 10.32
C LEU A 254 -38.44 -21.10 9.46
N GLN A 255 -37.53 -21.97 9.01
CA GLN A 255 -37.87 -23.17 8.23
C GLN A 255 -38.75 -24.15 9.03
N VAL A 256 -38.43 -24.37 10.32
CA VAL A 256 -39.26 -25.19 11.22
C VAL A 256 -40.66 -24.59 11.36
N GLY A 257 -40.75 -23.27 11.56
CA GLY A 257 -42.02 -22.55 11.66
C GLY A 257 -42.87 -22.67 10.40
N VAL A 258 -42.26 -22.52 9.21
CA VAL A 258 -42.96 -22.70 7.93
C VAL A 258 -43.49 -24.12 7.76
N LEU A 259 -42.64 -25.13 7.99
CA LEU A 259 -43.04 -26.54 7.86
C LEU A 259 -44.10 -26.96 8.88
N GLY A 260 -44.10 -26.34 10.06
CA GLY A 260 -45.10 -26.57 11.11
C GLY A 260 -46.42 -25.86 10.86
N ALA A 261 -46.40 -24.65 10.32
CA ALA A 261 -47.60 -23.83 10.11
C ALA A 261 -48.32 -24.13 8.77
N VAL A 262 -47.59 -24.59 7.75
CA VAL A 262 -48.15 -24.85 6.41
C VAL A 262 -47.76 -26.25 5.93
N PRO A 263 -48.71 -27.09 5.48
CA PRO A 263 -48.39 -28.36 4.84
C PRO A 263 -47.53 -28.12 3.60
N TRP A 264 -46.27 -28.57 3.62
CA TRP A 264 -45.31 -28.25 2.56
C TRP A 264 -45.75 -28.71 1.16
N ARG A 265 -46.61 -29.73 1.07
CA ARG A 265 -47.19 -30.21 -0.20
C ARG A 265 -48.11 -29.19 -0.86
N SER A 266 -48.75 -28.29 -0.11
CA SER A 266 -49.58 -27.23 -0.70
C SER A 266 -48.74 -26.06 -1.23
N LEU A 267 -47.44 -26.03 -0.90
CA LEU A 267 -46.52 -25.02 -1.41
C LEU A 267 -45.99 -25.38 -2.79
N LEU A 268 -46.12 -26.63 -3.22
CA LEU A 268 -45.64 -27.13 -4.50
C LEU A 268 -46.81 -27.49 -5.44
N ASP A 269 -46.63 -27.24 -6.72
CA ASP A 269 -47.57 -27.64 -7.77
C ASP A 269 -47.40 -29.12 -8.18
N ALA A 270 -48.18 -29.56 -9.18
CA ALA A 270 -48.12 -30.94 -9.67
C ALA A 270 -46.76 -31.34 -10.28
N HIS A 271 -45.92 -30.37 -10.67
CA HIS A 271 -44.59 -30.57 -11.22
C HIS A 271 -43.49 -30.41 -10.17
N GLY A 272 -43.85 -30.20 -8.90
CA GLY A 272 -42.91 -29.98 -7.80
C GLY A 272 -42.30 -28.58 -7.76
N GLN A 273 -42.88 -27.61 -8.46
CA GLN A 273 -42.45 -26.21 -8.48
C GLN A 273 -43.21 -25.38 -7.44
N PRO A 274 -42.63 -24.31 -6.88
CA PRO A 274 -43.34 -23.43 -5.96
C PRO A 274 -44.60 -22.81 -6.58
N THR A 275 -45.71 -22.86 -5.85
CA THR A 275 -46.95 -22.16 -6.22
C THR A 275 -46.83 -20.65 -6.01
N VAL A 276 -47.74 -19.86 -6.60
CA VAL A 276 -47.82 -18.40 -6.37
C VAL A 276 -47.96 -18.09 -4.87
N GLN A 277 -48.74 -18.88 -4.14
CA GLN A 277 -48.89 -18.72 -2.69
C GLN A 277 -47.58 -18.94 -1.93
N ALA A 278 -46.75 -19.88 -2.39
CA ALA A 278 -45.48 -20.15 -1.72
C ALA A 278 -44.50 -18.96 -1.80
N GLN A 279 -44.63 -18.08 -2.79
CA GLN A 279 -43.73 -16.93 -2.98
C GLN A 279 -43.77 -15.91 -1.83
N TYR A 280 -44.85 -15.89 -1.03
CA TYR A 280 -45.01 -15.05 0.15
C TYR A 280 -45.26 -15.87 1.42
N VAL A 281 -44.54 -17.00 1.57
CA VAL A 281 -44.75 -17.98 2.64
C VAL A 281 -44.71 -17.38 4.06
N GLY A 282 -43.90 -16.35 4.30
CA GLY A 282 -43.85 -15.67 5.61
C GLY A 282 -45.17 -14.99 5.96
N ALA A 283 -45.84 -14.35 5.00
CA ALA A 283 -47.15 -13.74 5.21
C ALA A 283 -48.22 -14.81 5.49
N LEU A 284 -48.17 -15.95 4.78
CA LEU A 284 -49.06 -17.09 5.00
C LEU A 284 -48.92 -17.70 6.39
N VAL A 285 -47.68 -17.81 6.90
CA VAL A 285 -47.42 -18.31 8.26
C VAL A 285 -48.04 -17.37 9.29
N VAL A 286 -47.81 -16.07 9.15
CA VAL A 286 -48.37 -15.06 10.07
C VAL A 286 -49.89 -15.00 9.96
N GLU A 287 -50.47 -15.14 8.77
CA GLU A 287 -51.92 -15.13 8.58
C GLU A 287 -52.58 -16.32 9.28
N ARG A 288 -51.98 -17.51 9.19
CA ARG A 288 -52.49 -18.70 9.89
C ARG A 288 -52.33 -18.59 11.40
N ALA A 289 -51.26 -17.99 11.89
CA ALA A 289 -51.02 -17.87 13.33
C ALA A 289 -51.83 -16.73 13.97
N TRP A 290 -51.75 -15.53 13.43
CA TRP A 290 -52.22 -14.29 14.07
C TRP A 290 -53.28 -13.53 13.25
N GLY A 291 -53.73 -14.09 12.13
CA GLY A 291 -54.78 -13.54 11.30
C GLY A 291 -54.30 -12.53 10.26
N ARG A 292 -55.23 -12.15 9.36
CA ARG A 292 -54.93 -11.35 8.16
C ARG A 292 -54.39 -9.95 8.45
N VAL A 293 -54.81 -9.31 9.53
CA VAL A 293 -54.32 -7.96 9.90
C VAL A 293 -52.84 -8.00 10.26
N ALA A 294 -52.42 -8.99 11.05
CA ALA A 294 -51.01 -9.20 11.38
C ALA A 294 -50.18 -9.53 10.14
N ALA A 295 -50.72 -10.36 9.24
CA ALA A 295 -50.07 -10.70 7.98
C ALA A 295 -49.88 -9.49 7.06
N LEU A 296 -50.88 -8.60 6.93
CA LEU A 296 -50.74 -7.34 6.19
C LEU A 296 -49.61 -6.47 6.77
N GLY A 297 -49.58 -6.32 8.10
CA GLY A 297 -48.54 -5.55 8.79
C GLY A 297 -47.14 -6.11 8.55
N VAL A 298 -46.97 -7.43 8.67
CA VAL A 298 -45.69 -8.10 8.42
C VAL A 298 -45.30 -8.02 6.94
N THR A 299 -46.23 -8.18 6.00
CA THR A 299 -45.94 -8.03 4.57
C THR A 299 -45.40 -6.64 4.25
N VAL A 300 -46.01 -5.57 4.78
CA VAL A 300 -45.48 -4.20 4.62
C VAL A 300 -44.08 -4.07 5.25
N ALA A 301 -43.86 -4.66 6.41
CA ALA A 301 -42.54 -4.66 7.06
C ALA A 301 -41.47 -5.42 6.24
N VAL A 302 -41.84 -6.55 5.62
CA VAL A 302 -40.96 -7.33 4.71
C VAL A 302 -40.63 -6.52 3.47
N LEU A 303 -41.61 -5.87 2.84
CA LEU A 303 -41.38 -5.02 1.66
C LEU A 303 -40.50 -3.82 1.99
N ALA A 304 -40.74 -3.15 3.11
CA ALA A 304 -39.90 -2.05 3.59
C ALA A 304 -38.46 -2.53 3.86
N THR A 305 -38.31 -3.69 4.50
CA THR A 305 -37.02 -4.36 4.74
C THR A 305 -36.30 -4.72 3.44
N ALA A 306 -37.01 -5.25 2.45
CA ALA A 306 -36.44 -5.63 1.17
C ALA A 306 -35.90 -4.40 0.43
N PHE A 307 -36.71 -3.33 0.33
CA PHE A 307 -36.29 -2.08 -0.29
C PHE A 307 -35.06 -1.46 0.40
N ALA A 308 -35.08 -1.49 1.73
CA ALA A 308 -34.01 -1.03 2.57
C ALA A 308 -32.68 -1.77 2.35
N SER A 309 -32.73 -3.10 2.30
CA SER A 309 -31.59 -3.95 1.99
C SER A 309 -31.05 -3.67 0.58
N LEU A 310 -31.92 -3.58 -0.43
CA LEU A 310 -31.58 -3.24 -1.81
C LEU A 310 -30.88 -1.88 -1.92
N TYR A 311 -31.40 -0.87 -1.24
CA TYR A 311 -30.80 0.47 -1.18
C TYR A 311 -29.39 0.45 -0.56
N GLY A 312 -29.24 -0.23 0.57
CA GLY A 312 -27.95 -0.38 1.26
C GLY A 312 -26.91 -1.13 0.43
N ASN A 313 -27.31 -2.25 -0.17
CA ASN A 313 -26.44 -3.09 -0.99
C ASN A 313 -25.95 -2.36 -2.25
N LEU A 314 -26.83 -1.71 -3.01
CA LEU A 314 -26.42 -0.97 -4.22
C LEU A 314 -25.46 0.19 -3.88
N LEU A 315 -25.69 0.84 -2.74
CA LEU A 315 -24.82 1.89 -2.20
C LEU A 315 -23.43 1.35 -1.79
N GLY A 316 -23.36 0.16 -1.18
CA GLY A 316 -22.10 -0.51 -0.84
C GLY A 316 -21.35 -1.02 -2.08
N PHE A 317 -22.04 -1.74 -2.95
CA PHE A 317 -21.46 -2.42 -4.11
C PHE A 317 -20.85 -1.46 -5.14
N SER A 318 -21.47 -0.31 -5.37
CA SER A 318 -20.91 0.71 -6.27
C SER A 318 -19.54 1.26 -5.81
N ARG A 319 -19.22 1.19 -4.50
CA ARG A 319 -17.93 1.64 -3.96
C ARG A 319 -16.81 0.63 -4.14
N ILE A 320 -17.12 -0.66 -4.23
CA ILE A 320 -16.10 -1.72 -4.38
C ILE A 320 -15.42 -1.61 -5.75
N SER A 321 -16.19 -1.55 -6.83
CA SER A 321 -15.64 -1.37 -8.18
C SER A 321 -14.98 0.00 -8.37
N PHE A 322 -15.47 1.04 -7.68
CA PHE A 322 -14.83 2.36 -7.65
C PHE A 322 -13.45 2.33 -6.99
N ALA A 323 -13.33 1.69 -5.81
CA ALA A 323 -12.06 1.55 -5.10
C ALA A 323 -11.04 0.75 -5.93
N ALA A 324 -11.45 -0.38 -6.52
CA ALA A 324 -10.58 -1.18 -7.37
C ALA A 324 -10.09 -0.45 -8.62
N ALA A 325 -10.90 0.46 -9.18
CA ALA A 325 -10.51 1.30 -10.31
C ALA A 325 -9.53 2.41 -9.90
N ARG A 326 -9.68 2.98 -8.69
CA ARG A 326 -8.72 3.95 -8.12
C ARG A 326 -7.36 3.31 -7.87
N ASP A 327 -7.35 2.05 -7.42
CA ASP A 327 -6.13 1.25 -7.20
C ASP A 327 -5.47 0.75 -8.51
N GLY A 328 -5.99 1.13 -9.68
CA GLY A 328 -5.48 0.71 -10.98
C GLY A 328 -5.67 -0.77 -11.30
N ALA A 329 -6.48 -1.48 -10.51
CA ALA A 329 -6.70 -2.92 -10.65
C ALA A 329 -7.99 -3.29 -11.41
N PHE A 330 -8.76 -2.29 -11.84
CA PHE A 330 -9.94 -2.44 -12.68
C PHE A 330 -10.03 -1.31 -13.71
N PHE A 331 -11.08 -1.28 -14.55
CA PHE A 331 -11.20 -0.24 -15.58
C PHE A 331 -11.35 1.15 -14.98
N ALA A 332 -10.52 2.09 -15.41
CA ALA A 332 -10.48 3.48 -14.92
C ALA A 332 -11.83 4.22 -15.01
N VAL A 333 -12.74 3.81 -15.91
CA VAL A 333 -14.07 4.41 -16.05
C VAL A 333 -14.91 4.28 -14.76
N PHE A 334 -14.73 3.20 -13.99
CA PHE A 334 -15.43 2.98 -12.72
C PHE A 334 -14.90 3.91 -11.61
N GLY A 335 -13.73 4.53 -11.77
CA GLY A 335 -13.14 5.50 -10.85
C GLY A 335 -13.69 6.93 -10.97
N ARG A 336 -14.68 7.18 -11.85
CA ARG A 336 -15.22 8.53 -12.08
C ARG A 336 -16.28 8.93 -11.04
N LEU A 337 -16.04 10.03 -10.34
CA LEU A 337 -17.02 10.67 -9.46
C LEU A 337 -17.89 11.68 -10.22
N HIS A 338 -19.14 11.85 -9.77
CA HIS A 338 -20.04 12.87 -10.30
C HIS A 338 -19.56 14.27 -9.88
N PRO A 339 -19.39 15.24 -10.81
CA PRO A 339 -18.74 16.52 -10.54
C PRO A 339 -19.32 17.34 -9.37
N SER A 340 -20.63 17.31 -9.18
CA SER A 340 -21.33 18.07 -8.12
C SER A 340 -21.89 17.23 -6.97
N LYS A 341 -21.93 15.90 -7.11
CA LYS A 341 -22.61 15.00 -6.15
C LYS A 341 -21.64 14.06 -5.43
N GLU A 342 -20.39 13.98 -5.89
CA GLU A 342 -19.31 13.16 -5.30
C GLU A 342 -19.65 11.66 -5.17
N ILE A 343 -20.56 11.15 -6.02
CA ILE A 343 -20.95 9.74 -6.07
C ILE A 343 -20.22 9.01 -7.21
N PRO A 344 -19.89 7.72 -7.07
CA PRO A 344 -19.31 6.89 -8.15
C PRO A 344 -20.38 6.52 -9.19
N HIS A 345 -20.84 7.53 -9.94
CA HIS A 345 -22.02 7.43 -10.81
C HIS A 345 -21.91 6.35 -11.89
N VAL A 346 -20.72 6.11 -12.47
CA VAL A 346 -20.54 5.04 -13.47
C VAL A 346 -20.75 3.66 -12.82
N ALA A 347 -20.12 3.40 -11.68
CA ALA A 347 -20.26 2.14 -10.98
C ALA A 347 -21.70 1.90 -10.51
N LEU A 348 -22.36 2.94 -9.99
CA LEU A 348 -23.76 2.91 -9.60
C LEU A 348 -24.68 2.55 -10.79
N LEU A 349 -24.51 3.20 -11.93
CA LEU A 349 -25.35 2.98 -13.11
C LEU A 349 -25.11 1.63 -13.77
N VAL A 350 -23.86 1.13 -13.79
CA VAL A 350 -23.55 -0.19 -14.35
C VAL A 350 -24.12 -1.30 -13.46
N VAL A 351 -23.82 -1.28 -12.15
CA VAL A 351 -24.33 -2.30 -11.21
C VAL A 351 -25.86 -2.25 -11.14
N GLY A 352 -26.42 -1.04 -11.03
CA GLY A 352 -27.87 -0.83 -11.05
C GLY A 352 -28.51 -1.30 -12.36
N GLY A 353 -27.97 -0.89 -13.51
CA GLY A 353 -28.50 -1.28 -14.82
C GLY A 353 -28.46 -2.78 -15.06
N LEU A 354 -27.36 -3.45 -14.72
CA LEU A 354 -27.27 -4.91 -14.81
C LEU A 354 -28.27 -5.60 -13.86
N SER A 355 -28.56 -5.03 -12.70
CA SER A 355 -29.55 -5.60 -11.77
C SER A 355 -30.99 -5.48 -12.29
N LEU A 356 -31.31 -4.45 -13.08
CA LEU A 356 -32.60 -4.32 -13.77
C LEU A 356 -32.77 -5.39 -14.86
N ILE A 357 -31.69 -5.72 -15.58
CA ILE A 357 -31.70 -6.80 -16.56
C ILE A 357 -31.86 -8.14 -15.83
N GLY A 358 -31.13 -8.33 -14.73
CA GLY A 358 -31.22 -9.51 -13.89
C GLY A 358 -32.62 -9.76 -13.33
N SER A 359 -33.39 -8.70 -13.02
CA SER A 359 -34.75 -8.85 -12.49
C SER A 359 -35.79 -9.37 -13.49
N LEU A 360 -35.41 -9.53 -14.77
CA LEU A 360 -36.27 -10.13 -15.80
C LEU A 360 -36.15 -11.66 -15.87
N PHE A 361 -35.26 -12.24 -15.08
CA PHE A 361 -35.08 -13.69 -14.98
C PHE A 361 -35.82 -14.24 -13.75
N THR A 362 -36.02 -15.55 -13.68
CA THR A 362 -36.64 -16.16 -12.51
C THR A 362 -35.69 -16.17 -11.31
N LEU A 363 -36.24 -16.19 -10.10
CA LEU A 363 -35.46 -16.13 -8.86
C LEU A 363 -34.40 -17.24 -8.78
N ASP A 364 -34.77 -18.47 -9.13
CA ASP A 364 -33.87 -19.63 -9.14
C ASP A 364 -32.73 -19.45 -10.16
N GLN A 365 -33.02 -18.94 -11.36
CA GLN A 365 -32.00 -18.68 -12.38
C GLN A 365 -30.99 -17.62 -11.92
N VAL A 366 -31.48 -16.54 -11.29
CA VAL A 366 -30.62 -15.48 -10.76
C VAL A 366 -29.73 -15.99 -9.64
N ILE A 367 -30.29 -16.77 -8.70
CA ILE A 367 -29.52 -17.38 -7.60
C ILE A 367 -28.49 -18.39 -8.14
N ALA A 368 -28.88 -19.21 -9.12
CA ALA A 368 -27.99 -20.18 -9.74
C ALA A 368 -26.82 -19.49 -10.45
N PHE A 369 -27.10 -18.43 -11.23
CA PHE A 369 -26.07 -17.68 -11.95
C PHE A 369 -25.13 -16.92 -11.01
N LEU A 370 -25.68 -16.32 -9.95
CA LEU A 370 -24.91 -15.71 -8.87
C LEU A 370 -23.93 -16.73 -8.26
N THR A 371 -24.45 -17.89 -7.86
CA THR A 371 -23.66 -18.90 -7.15
C THR A 371 -22.57 -19.49 -8.04
N ALA A 372 -22.90 -19.78 -9.31
CA ALA A 372 -21.93 -20.23 -10.30
C ALA A 372 -20.80 -19.21 -10.53
N GLY A 373 -21.12 -17.91 -10.47
CA GLY A 373 -20.16 -16.82 -10.63
C GLY A 373 -19.15 -16.72 -9.48
N ILE A 374 -19.59 -16.85 -8.22
CA ILE A 374 -18.72 -16.61 -7.05
C ILE A 374 -17.80 -17.79 -6.71
N VAL A 375 -18.20 -19.03 -7.04
CA VAL A 375 -17.45 -20.23 -6.63
C VAL A 375 -16.00 -20.20 -7.15
N LEU A 376 -15.78 -19.79 -8.40
CA LEU A 376 -14.48 -19.97 -9.05
C LEU A 376 -13.38 -19.10 -8.44
N ILE A 377 -13.65 -17.82 -8.13
CA ILE A 377 -12.65 -16.92 -7.55
C ILE A 377 -12.79 -16.84 -6.03
N GLN A 378 -14.00 -16.60 -5.51
CA GLN A 378 -14.20 -16.40 -4.08
C GLN A 378 -14.25 -17.71 -3.30
N GLY A 379 -14.83 -18.78 -3.88
CA GLY A 379 -14.84 -20.10 -3.25
C GLY A 379 -13.51 -20.84 -3.39
N VAL A 380 -12.98 -21.00 -4.61
CA VAL A 380 -11.80 -21.84 -4.87
C VAL A 380 -10.49 -21.06 -4.72
N ALA A 381 -10.31 -19.96 -5.48
CA ALA A 381 -9.03 -19.26 -5.50
C ALA A 381 -8.66 -18.68 -4.11
N GLN A 382 -9.65 -18.29 -3.31
CA GLN A 382 -9.42 -17.81 -1.95
C GLN A 382 -8.98 -18.93 -0.98
N ILE A 383 -9.58 -20.12 -1.06
CA ILE A 383 -9.15 -21.27 -0.26
C ILE A 383 -7.71 -21.67 -0.65
N VAL A 384 -7.40 -21.66 -1.95
CA VAL A 384 -6.03 -21.87 -2.44
C VAL A 384 -5.08 -20.79 -1.91
N ALA A 385 -5.52 -19.53 -1.83
CA ALA A 385 -4.72 -18.44 -1.26
C ALA A 385 -4.36 -18.72 0.20
N LEU A 386 -5.30 -19.19 1.02
CA LEU A 386 -5.02 -19.58 2.40
C LEU A 386 -4.05 -20.77 2.48
N ALA A 387 -4.24 -21.78 1.63
CA ALA A 387 -3.33 -22.94 1.59
C ALA A 387 -1.89 -22.53 1.24
N LEU A 388 -1.73 -21.64 0.26
CA LEU A 388 -0.43 -21.07 -0.11
C LEU A 388 0.18 -20.22 1.01
N LEU A 389 -0.64 -19.41 1.69
CA LEU A 389 -0.20 -18.61 2.83
C LEU A 389 0.34 -19.49 3.96
N ARG A 390 -0.34 -20.61 4.25
CA ARG A 390 0.08 -21.61 5.23
C ARG A 390 1.35 -22.34 4.82
N ALA A 391 1.48 -22.71 3.54
CA ALA A 391 2.69 -23.33 3.00
C ALA A 391 3.92 -22.41 3.14
N ARG A 392 3.73 -21.09 3.02
CA ARG A 392 4.79 -20.07 3.17
C ARG A 392 5.11 -19.67 4.62
N ARG A 393 4.48 -20.29 5.62
CA ARG A 393 4.72 -20.05 7.07
C ARG A 393 4.62 -18.58 7.51
N ASN A 394 3.68 -17.82 6.96
CA ASN A 394 3.44 -16.43 7.35
C ASN A 394 2.69 -16.36 8.71
N PRO A 395 3.14 -15.57 9.73
CA PRO A 395 2.51 -15.54 11.05
C PRO A 395 1.14 -14.83 11.04
N ALA A 396 0.06 -15.59 10.89
CA ALA A 396 -1.31 -15.10 11.07
C ALA A 396 -1.65 -14.88 12.56
N ARG A 397 -2.26 -13.73 12.88
CA ARG A 397 -2.70 -13.37 14.25
C ARG A 397 -3.92 -14.16 14.69
N PHE A 398 -4.84 -14.44 13.77
CA PHE A 398 -5.90 -15.43 13.95
C PHE A 398 -5.52 -16.68 13.16
N LYS A 399 -5.69 -17.86 13.77
CA LYS A 399 -5.47 -19.14 13.11
C LYS A 399 -6.77 -19.91 13.07
N MET A 400 -7.16 -20.33 11.86
CA MET A 400 -8.30 -21.19 11.62
C MET A 400 -8.20 -22.45 12.49
N PRO A 401 -9.19 -22.71 13.36
CA PRO A 401 -9.22 -23.91 14.17
C PRO A 401 -9.38 -25.15 13.28
N LEU A 402 -8.79 -26.26 13.69
CA LEU A 402 -8.87 -27.55 12.99
C LEU A 402 -8.35 -27.55 11.53
N TYR A 403 -7.52 -26.58 11.15
CA TYR A 403 -6.93 -26.54 9.80
C TYR A 403 -6.19 -27.86 9.46
N PRO A 404 -6.38 -28.44 8.26
CA PRO A 404 -7.09 -27.90 7.09
C PRO A 404 -8.58 -28.28 6.97
N LEU A 405 -9.17 -28.93 7.98
CA LEU A 405 -10.49 -29.55 7.85
C LEU A 405 -11.60 -28.57 7.41
N PRO A 406 -11.81 -27.40 8.05
CA PRO A 406 -12.89 -26.53 7.59
C PRO A 406 -12.61 -25.93 6.20
N ALA A 407 -11.36 -25.76 5.78
CA ALA A 407 -11.05 -25.30 4.41
C ALA A 407 -11.44 -26.35 3.36
N LEU A 408 -11.26 -27.63 3.67
CA LEU A 408 -11.70 -28.74 2.82
C LEU A 408 -13.23 -28.86 2.78
N ILE A 409 -13.91 -28.64 3.91
CA ILE A 409 -15.38 -28.62 3.97
C ILE A 409 -15.94 -27.46 3.13
N ALA A 410 -15.35 -26.26 3.24
CA ALA A 410 -15.73 -25.12 2.41
C ALA A 410 -15.54 -25.43 0.91
N LEU A 411 -14.39 -26.00 0.53
CA LEU A 411 -14.11 -26.37 -0.86
C LEU A 411 -15.11 -27.41 -1.40
N ALA A 412 -15.40 -28.45 -0.62
CA ALA A 412 -16.39 -29.46 -0.99
C ALA A 412 -17.79 -28.86 -1.09
N GLY A 413 -18.20 -28.02 -0.14
CA GLY A 413 -19.49 -27.35 -0.13
C GLY A 413 -19.69 -26.45 -1.35
N TRP A 414 -18.72 -25.59 -1.66
CA TRP A 414 -18.76 -24.75 -2.86
C TRP A 414 -18.78 -25.57 -4.16
N THR A 415 -18.06 -26.69 -4.20
CA THR A 415 -18.07 -27.60 -5.37
C THR A 415 -19.44 -28.23 -5.57
N ILE A 416 -20.07 -28.73 -4.49
CA ILE A 416 -21.42 -29.31 -4.54
C ILE A 416 -22.43 -28.24 -4.96
N ALA A 417 -22.34 -27.02 -4.41
CA ALA A 417 -23.21 -25.92 -4.77
C ALA A 417 -23.05 -25.50 -6.24
N PHE A 418 -21.81 -25.47 -6.75
CA PHE A 418 -21.54 -25.20 -8.15
C PHE A 418 -22.20 -26.23 -9.07
N ILE A 419 -22.04 -27.51 -8.77
CA ILE A 419 -22.70 -28.59 -9.52
C ILE A 419 -24.24 -28.45 -9.42
N GLY A 420 -24.74 -28.11 -8.23
CA GLY A 420 -26.17 -27.91 -7.95
C GLY A 420 -26.81 -26.75 -8.71
N SER A 421 -26.04 -25.73 -9.08
CA SER A 421 -26.53 -24.58 -9.86
C SER A 421 -26.97 -24.95 -11.29
N GLY A 422 -26.55 -26.11 -11.78
CA GLY A 422 -26.97 -26.66 -13.07
C GLY A 422 -26.09 -26.22 -14.25
N PRO A 423 -26.17 -26.96 -15.37
CA PRO A 423 -25.22 -26.82 -16.49
C PRO A 423 -25.29 -25.45 -17.17
N THR A 424 -26.48 -24.86 -17.27
CA THR A 424 -26.67 -23.54 -17.88
C THR A 424 -26.01 -22.45 -17.05
N ALA A 425 -26.22 -22.45 -15.73
CA ALA A 425 -25.60 -21.47 -14.84
C ALA A 425 -24.08 -21.62 -14.81
N ILE A 426 -23.57 -22.86 -14.76
CA ILE A 426 -22.14 -23.18 -14.86
C ILE A 426 -21.56 -22.66 -16.17
N ALA A 427 -22.23 -22.90 -17.31
CA ALA A 427 -21.78 -22.46 -18.62
C ALA A 427 -21.74 -20.93 -18.71
N LEU A 428 -22.78 -20.24 -18.24
CA LEU A 428 -22.85 -18.78 -18.24
C LEU A 428 -21.83 -18.16 -17.27
N GLY A 429 -21.67 -18.71 -16.07
CA GLY A 429 -20.69 -18.25 -15.08
C GLY A 429 -19.25 -18.43 -15.57
N SER A 430 -18.98 -19.59 -16.18
CA SER A 430 -17.67 -19.88 -16.80
C SER A 430 -17.41 -18.98 -18.02
N ALA A 431 -18.43 -18.73 -18.84
CA ALA A 431 -18.35 -17.80 -19.97
C ALA A 431 -18.10 -16.37 -19.48
N TRP A 432 -18.77 -15.93 -18.42
CA TRP A 432 -18.53 -14.61 -17.82
C TRP A 432 -17.09 -14.45 -17.35
N LEU A 433 -16.54 -15.47 -16.67
CA LEU A 433 -15.15 -15.46 -16.25
C LEU A 433 -14.17 -15.54 -17.43
N ALA A 434 -14.51 -16.28 -18.48
CA ALA A 434 -13.72 -16.33 -19.70
C ALA A 434 -13.70 -14.97 -20.41
N ILE A 435 -14.82 -14.26 -20.49
CA ILE A 435 -14.89 -12.88 -21.00
C ILE A 435 -14.04 -11.96 -20.12
N GLY A 436 -14.12 -12.09 -18.80
CA GLY A 436 -13.26 -11.33 -17.87
C GLY A 436 -11.78 -11.61 -18.08
N THR A 437 -11.43 -12.86 -18.36
CA THR A 437 -10.05 -13.26 -18.70
C THR A 437 -9.62 -12.66 -20.03
N ILE A 438 -10.47 -12.71 -21.06
CA ILE A 438 -10.20 -12.06 -22.35
C ILE A 438 -10.07 -10.55 -22.18
N ALA A 439 -10.93 -9.93 -21.38
CA ALA A 439 -10.89 -8.49 -21.11
C ALA A 439 -9.63 -8.11 -20.33
N PHE A 440 -9.23 -8.91 -19.34
CA PHE A 440 -7.95 -8.78 -18.65
C PHE A 440 -6.79 -8.94 -19.63
N LEU A 441 -6.80 -9.96 -20.48
CA LEU A 441 -5.75 -10.21 -21.46
C LEU A 441 -5.68 -9.09 -22.50
N ALA A 442 -6.80 -8.55 -22.96
CA ALA A 442 -6.85 -7.40 -23.87
C ALA A 442 -6.36 -6.12 -23.19
N ALA A 443 -6.73 -5.89 -21.93
CA ALA A 443 -6.20 -4.80 -21.12
C ALA A 443 -4.69 -4.98 -20.87
N ALA A 444 -4.24 -6.19 -20.54
CA ALA A 444 -2.85 -6.54 -20.35
C ALA A 444 -2.05 -6.45 -21.65
N TRP A 445 -2.64 -6.74 -22.80
CA TRP A 445 -2.03 -6.56 -24.11
C TRP A 445 -1.88 -5.07 -24.46
N ARG A 446 -2.94 -4.27 -24.27
CA ARG A 446 -2.92 -2.82 -24.49
C ARG A 446 -1.98 -2.08 -23.53
N GLN A 447 -1.96 -2.50 -22.26
CA GLN A 447 -1.16 -1.89 -21.19
C GLN A 447 0.17 -2.62 -20.95
N ARG A 448 0.50 -3.62 -21.76
CA ARG A 448 1.71 -4.46 -21.70
C ARG A 448 1.99 -5.08 -20.32
N TRP A 449 0.94 -5.45 -19.59
CA TRP A 449 1.06 -6.18 -18.34
C TRP A 449 1.35 -7.67 -18.58
N TRP A 450 1.75 -8.38 -17.52
CA TRP A 450 1.76 -9.84 -17.51
C TRP A 450 0.39 -10.39 -17.99
N PRO A 451 0.34 -11.39 -18.89
CA PRO A 451 1.45 -12.22 -19.40
C PRO A 451 2.11 -11.73 -20.70
N PHE A 452 1.61 -10.68 -21.36
CA PHE A 452 2.08 -10.25 -22.69
C PHE A 452 3.37 -9.44 -22.70
N ALA A 453 3.98 -9.21 -21.53
CA ALA A 453 5.26 -8.55 -21.37
C ALA A 453 6.43 -9.25 -22.13
N LEU A 454 6.26 -10.50 -22.60
CA LEU A 454 7.32 -11.33 -23.22
C LEU A 454 7.31 -11.41 -24.75
N ALA A 455 6.26 -11.00 -25.47
CA ALA A 455 6.05 -11.39 -26.89
C ALA A 455 6.50 -10.37 -27.97
N ALA A 456 7.16 -9.27 -27.64
CA ALA A 456 7.40 -8.16 -28.58
C ALA A 456 8.88 -7.72 -28.68
N ILE A 457 9.80 -8.66 -28.97
CA ILE A 457 11.26 -8.42 -29.01
C ILE A 457 11.88 -8.65 -30.41
N THR A 458 11.23 -8.22 -31.49
CA THR A 458 11.89 -8.24 -32.81
C THR A 458 11.62 -6.93 -33.54
N VAL A 459 12.69 -6.32 -34.07
CA VAL A 459 12.76 -5.13 -34.95
C VAL A 459 13.21 -3.80 -34.28
N MET A 460 14.34 -3.34 -34.84
CA MET A 460 14.95 -1.99 -34.91
C MET A 460 15.92 -1.52 -33.81
N ALA A 461 17.20 -1.78 -34.08
CA ALA A 461 18.35 -0.96 -33.70
C ALA A 461 18.92 -0.30 -34.97
N LEU A 462 18.93 1.03 -35.07
CA LEU A 462 19.89 1.79 -35.90
C LEU A 462 19.73 3.31 -35.72
N VAL A 463 20.89 3.95 -35.44
CA VAL A 463 21.23 5.39 -35.54
C VAL A 463 20.76 6.34 -34.43
N ALA A 464 21.69 6.76 -33.56
CA ALA A 464 22.21 8.15 -33.48
C ALA A 464 23.02 8.40 -32.19
N THR A 465 24.26 8.87 -32.33
CA THR A 465 25.09 9.48 -31.28
C THR A 465 24.70 10.95 -31.05
N PRO A 466 24.92 11.54 -29.86
CA PRO A 466 26.10 12.41 -29.72
C PRO A 466 26.79 12.39 -28.34
N ARG A 467 28.02 12.92 -28.35
CA ARG A 467 29.01 13.05 -27.26
C ARG A 467 28.73 14.27 -26.39
N PHE A 468 28.98 14.17 -25.08
CA PHE A 468 29.36 15.33 -24.25
C PHE A 468 30.77 15.14 -23.69
N ALA A 469 31.68 16.02 -24.10
CA ALA A 469 33.00 16.18 -23.50
C ALA A 469 32.97 17.44 -22.61
N ILE A 470 33.32 17.30 -21.34
CA ILE A 470 33.56 18.42 -20.43
C ILE A 470 35.04 18.77 -20.54
N SER A 471 35.34 19.93 -21.13
CA SER A 471 36.65 20.57 -21.04
C SER A 471 36.70 21.47 -19.80
N ALA A 472 37.77 21.33 -19.00
CA ALA A 472 38.08 22.25 -17.91
C ALA A 472 39.00 23.37 -18.44
N PRO A 473 38.77 24.65 -18.09
CA PRO A 473 39.75 25.70 -18.36
C PRO A 473 40.85 25.68 -17.30
N GLN A 474 42.11 25.67 -17.74
CA GLN A 474 43.27 26.00 -16.91
C GLN A 474 43.39 27.51 -16.83
N GLY A 475 43.09 28.07 -15.65
CA GLY A 475 43.41 29.45 -15.27
C GLY A 475 44.26 29.42 -14.00
N SER A 476 45.44 30.03 -14.04
CA SER A 476 46.35 30.21 -12.92
C SER A 476 45.82 31.27 -11.95
N GLN A 477 45.37 30.87 -10.76
CA GLN A 477 45.00 31.81 -9.71
C GLN A 477 45.21 31.21 -8.31
N ARG A 478 45.60 32.08 -7.37
CA ARG A 478 46.00 31.80 -5.98
C ARG A 478 45.20 30.67 -5.31
N TRP A 479 45.94 29.73 -4.72
CA TRP A 479 45.45 28.49 -4.12
C TRP A 479 44.59 28.76 -2.87
N SER A 480 43.35 28.27 -2.85
CA SER A 480 42.50 28.21 -1.65
C SER A 480 42.88 27.01 -0.77
N ASN A 481 42.72 27.13 0.55
CA ASN A 481 43.02 26.08 1.54
C ASN A 481 42.05 24.88 1.48
N TRP A 482 41.00 25.00 0.68
CA TRP A 482 39.91 24.05 0.44
C TRP A 482 40.26 22.89 -0.52
N ASN A 483 41.49 22.37 -0.53
CA ASN A 483 41.95 21.44 -1.58
C ASN A 483 42.68 20.20 -1.05
N THR A 484 42.28 19.71 0.11
CA THR A 484 42.92 18.54 0.74
C THR A 484 42.35 17.21 0.24
N SER A 485 41.10 17.18 -0.21
CA SER A 485 40.46 15.99 -0.77
C SER A 485 40.31 16.05 -2.29
N ARG A 486 40.43 14.89 -2.95
CA ARG A 486 40.19 14.74 -4.39
C ARG A 486 39.92 13.29 -4.76
N VAL A 487 39.18 13.11 -5.86
CA VAL A 487 39.08 11.80 -6.52
C VAL A 487 40.21 11.67 -7.53
N THR A 488 41.00 10.61 -7.41
CA THR A 488 42.03 10.24 -8.39
C THR A 488 41.66 8.93 -9.08
N LEU A 489 42.19 8.69 -10.27
CA LEU A 489 42.05 7.39 -10.92
C LEU A 489 43.26 6.51 -10.61
N ASP A 490 43.00 5.33 -10.05
CA ASP A 490 43.99 4.27 -9.84
C ASP A 490 43.61 3.08 -10.73
N HIS A 491 44.46 2.74 -11.71
CA HIS A 491 44.16 1.74 -12.75
C HIS A 491 42.80 1.94 -13.44
N GLY A 492 42.35 3.18 -13.57
CA GLY A 492 41.06 3.56 -14.17
C GLY A 492 39.83 3.41 -13.25
N TYR A 493 40.01 3.07 -11.97
CA TYR A 493 38.96 3.13 -10.95
C TYR A 493 39.08 4.40 -10.11
N PRO A 494 37.96 5.03 -9.70
CA PRO A 494 38.00 6.21 -8.86
C PRO A 494 38.36 5.84 -7.42
N VAL A 495 39.33 6.57 -6.87
CA VAL A 495 39.80 6.42 -5.49
C VAL A 495 39.67 7.78 -4.81
N PHE A 496 38.96 7.82 -3.69
CA PHE A 496 38.90 9.02 -2.86
C PHE A 496 40.23 9.16 -2.10
N THR A 497 40.87 10.32 -2.24
CA THR A 497 42.13 10.61 -1.57
C THR A 497 42.01 11.86 -0.72
N VAL A 498 42.67 11.83 0.44
CA VAL A 498 42.86 12.97 1.32
C VAL A 498 44.36 13.14 1.50
N GLU A 499 44.85 14.35 1.22
CA GLU A 499 46.28 14.68 1.24
C GLU A 499 47.12 13.73 0.33
N GLY A 500 46.51 13.29 -0.77
CA GLY A 500 47.13 12.38 -1.74
C GLY A 500 47.20 10.92 -1.31
N ARG A 501 46.59 10.52 -0.18
CA ARG A 501 46.52 9.13 0.27
C ARG A 501 45.09 8.59 0.13
N PRO A 502 44.90 7.32 -0.29
CA PRO A 502 43.58 6.69 -0.30
C PRO A 502 42.92 6.78 1.08
N TYR A 503 41.68 7.24 1.12
CA TYR A 503 40.95 7.50 2.35
C TYR A 503 39.54 6.94 2.25
N PHE A 504 39.14 6.14 3.24
CA PHE A 504 37.79 5.61 3.38
C PHE A 504 37.08 6.41 4.48
N PRO A 505 36.11 7.29 4.16
CA PRO A 505 35.32 7.97 5.16
C PRO A 505 34.44 6.95 5.90
N TYR A 506 34.78 6.63 7.13
CA TYR A 506 33.85 5.98 8.06
C TYR A 506 33.38 7.04 9.03
N GLY A 507 32.26 7.65 8.65
CA GLY A 507 31.74 8.86 9.25
C GLY A 507 30.58 8.64 10.19
N ALA A 508 30.26 9.68 10.95
CA ALA A 508 29.04 9.75 11.72
C ALA A 508 28.50 11.19 11.73
N ALA A 509 27.18 11.31 11.61
CA ALA A 509 26.49 12.57 11.87
C ALA A 509 26.71 12.98 13.34
N PHE A 510 27.16 14.22 13.53
CA PHE A 510 27.39 14.81 14.85
C PHE A 510 26.51 16.05 15.02
N PHE A 511 25.37 15.84 15.67
CA PHE A 511 24.36 16.86 15.95
C PHE A 511 24.78 17.70 17.17
N TYR A 512 25.73 18.60 16.95
CA TYR A 512 26.31 19.45 18.00
C TYR A 512 25.27 20.38 18.64
N GLU A 513 24.27 20.79 17.86
CA GLU A 513 23.10 21.55 18.29
C GLU A 513 22.24 20.78 19.31
N ARG A 514 22.25 19.45 19.26
CA ARG A 514 21.49 18.53 20.13
C ARG A 514 22.30 17.96 21.30
N ILE A 515 23.57 18.34 21.42
CA ILE A 515 24.47 17.86 22.47
C ILE A 515 25.00 19.08 23.24
N PRO A 516 24.93 19.10 24.58
CA PRO A 516 25.55 20.16 25.38
C PRO A 516 27.03 20.37 25.02
N ARG A 517 27.46 21.63 24.87
CA ARG A 517 28.80 22.00 24.39
C ARG A 517 29.93 21.34 25.20
N ASP A 518 29.76 21.27 26.52
CA ASP A 518 30.71 20.66 27.47
C ASP A 518 30.86 19.14 27.27
N ARG A 519 29.89 18.48 26.64
CA ARG A 519 29.91 17.05 26.34
C ARG A 519 30.49 16.72 24.97
N TRP A 520 30.69 17.69 24.07
CA TRP A 520 31.16 17.44 22.70
C TRP A 520 32.45 16.63 22.65
N ARG A 521 33.48 17.02 23.42
CA ARG A 521 34.76 16.29 23.43
C ARG A 521 34.59 14.84 23.88
N ALA A 522 33.77 14.60 24.90
CA ALA A 522 33.51 13.24 25.38
C ALA A 522 32.81 12.39 24.31
N SER A 523 31.80 12.95 23.63
CA SER A 523 31.14 12.29 22.50
C SER A 523 32.12 11.98 21.36
N LEU A 524 32.95 12.96 20.96
CA LEU A 524 33.91 12.79 19.87
C LEU A 524 34.98 11.74 20.19
N LEU A 525 35.42 11.63 21.45
CA LEU A 525 36.29 10.53 21.90
C LEU A 525 35.58 9.16 21.83
N ALA A 526 34.29 9.10 22.18
CA ALA A 526 33.48 7.89 22.02
C ALA A 526 33.31 7.49 20.55
N TYR A 527 33.15 8.47 19.65
CA TYR A 527 33.11 8.26 18.20
C TYR A 527 34.46 7.69 17.68
N LYS A 528 35.60 8.21 18.15
CA LYS A 528 36.92 7.63 17.83
C LYS A 528 37.02 6.17 18.27
N ALA A 529 36.48 5.84 19.45
CA ALA A 529 36.47 4.46 19.95
C ALA A 529 35.65 3.50 19.07
N LEU A 530 34.60 4.00 18.41
CA LEU A 530 33.85 3.27 17.37
C LEU A 530 34.61 3.13 16.04
N GLY A 531 35.76 3.80 15.89
CA GLY A 531 36.53 3.82 14.64
C GLY A 531 36.11 4.92 13.65
N ILE A 532 35.23 5.83 14.07
CA ILE A 532 34.82 6.98 13.25
C ILE A 532 36.04 7.87 13.00
N ASN A 533 36.27 8.21 11.73
CA ASN A 533 37.38 9.06 11.30
C ASN A 533 36.91 10.38 10.68
N THR A 534 35.62 10.48 10.33
CA THR A 534 35.02 11.64 9.67
C THR A 534 33.77 12.08 10.43
N LEU A 535 33.58 13.37 10.66
CA LEU A 535 32.35 13.94 11.21
C LEU A 535 31.51 14.51 10.08
N ASP A 536 30.21 14.28 10.13
CA ASP A 536 29.24 14.89 9.22
C ASP A 536 28.43 15.93 10.00
N LEU A 537 28.54 17.20 9.60
CA LEU A 537 28.05 18.35 10.37
C LEU A 537 26.99 19.11 9.59
N TYR A 538 25.79 19.20 10.14
CA TYR A 538 24.76 20.13 9.64
C TYR A 538 25.00 21.51 10.20
N CYS A 539 25.37 22.46 9.33
CA CYS A 539 25.42 23.85 9.73
C CYS A 539 24.04 24.46 9.49
N ILE A 540 23.24 24.56 10.54
CA ILE A 540 21.80 24.86 10.41
C ILE A 540 21.54 26.36 10.36
N TRP A 541 20.87 26.83 9.30
CA TRP A 541 20.68 28.26 9.06
C TRP A 541 19.90 28.95 10.17
N ASN A 542 18.71 28.48 10.53
CA ASN A 542 17.91 29.10 11.59
C ASN A 542 18.54 29.01 12.98
N TRP A 543 19.39 28.00 13.22
CA TRP A 543 20.12 27.86 14.48
C TRP A 543 21.19 28.94 14.62
N HIS A 544 21.94 29.20 13.55
CA HIS A 544 23.02 30.19 13.55
C HIS A 544 22.56 31.61 13.16
N ALA A 545 21.34 31.76 12.61
CA ALA A 545 20.72 33.01 12.23
C ALA A 545 19.31 33.18 12.83
N PRO A 546 19.18 33.20 14.18
CA PRO A 546 17.87 33.26 14.84
C PRO A 546 17.10 34.53 14.49
N GLU A 547 17.81 35.62 14.21
CA GLU A 547 17.25 36.91 13.77
C GLU A 547 17.92 37.35 12.47
N GLN A 548 17.21 38.18 11.69
CA GLN A 548 17.74 38.65 10.41
C GLN A 548 18.99 39.52 10.64
N GLY A 549 20.12 39.10 10.06
CA GLY A 549 21.39 39.82 10.15
C GLY A 549 22.21 39.54 11.41
N VAL A 550 21.71 38.71 12.33
CA VAL A 550 22.46 38.26 13.52
C VAL A 550 22.98 36.85 13.26
N LEU A 551 24.30 36.70 13.17
CA LEU A 551 24.95 35.41 13.00
C LEU A 551 25.77 35.06 14.23
N ASP A 552 25.66 33.81 14.69
CA ASP A 552 26.44 33.29 15.82
C ASP A 552 27.09 31.96 15.45
N PHE A 553 28.41 31.95 15.27
CA PHE A 553 29.22 30.75 15.01
C PHE A 553 30.22 30.46 16.14
N ASN A 554 30.25 31.29 17.19
CA ASN A 554 31.20 31.22 18.30
C ASN A 554 30.53 30.92 19.65
N GLY A 555 29.20 30.74 19.64
CA GLY A 555 28.41 30.40 20.81
C GLY A 555 28.12 31.58 21.73
N ALA A 556 28.14 32.81 21.21
CA ALA A 556 27.89 34.02 22.00
C ALA A 556 26.47 34.07 22.59
N THR A 557 25.49 33.52 21.88
CA THR A 557 24.07 33.53 22.28
C THR A 557 23.58 32.20 22.84
N ASP A 558 24.12 31.08 22.37
CA ASP A 558 23.96 29.75 22.97
C ASP A 558 25.29 29.00 22.80
N PRO A 559 25.88 28.41 23.86
CA PRO A 559 27.14 27.69 23.75
C PRO A 559 27.17 26.61 22.65
N ARG A 560 26.01 26.01 22.32
CA ARG A 560 25.91 24.99 21.27
C ARG A 560 25.95 25.57 19.84
N ARG A 561 25.97 26.90 19.68
CA ARG A 561 26.20 27.58 18.40
C ARG A 561 27.68 27.77 18.07
N ASP A 562 28.59 27.32 18.94
CA ASP A 562 30.04 27.43 18.75
C ASP A 562 30.60 26.44 17.71
N LEU A 563 30.19 26.62 16.45
CA LEU A 563 30.66 25.84 15.30
C LEU A 563 32.19 25.94 15.14
N VAL A 564 32.75 27.14 15.33
CA VAL A 564 34.21 27.36 15.22
C VAL A 564 34.95 26.58 16.30
N GLY A 565 34.47 26.58 17.55
CA GLY A 565 35.03 25.79 18.63
C GLY A 565 34.88 24.28 18.41
N LEU A 566 33.76 23.83 17.85
CA LEU A 566 33.60 22.43 17.47
C LEU A 566 34.63 21.98 16.42
N LEU A 567 34.85 22.78 15.38
CA LEU A 567 35.85 22.51 14.35
C LEU A 567 37.27 22.48 14.93
N ALA A 568 37.57 23.34 15.90
CA ALA A 568 38.82 23.31 16.64
C ALA A 568 39.03 21.97 17.36
N ILE A 569 38.00 21.47 18.05
CA ILE A 569 38.05 20.17 18.75
C ILE A 569 38.18 19.03 17.74
N ALA A 570 37.43 19.07 16.63
CA ALA A 570 37.51 18.08 15.57
C ALA A 570 38.91 18.00 14.96
N HIS A 571 39.52 19.16 14.68
CA HIS A 571 40.89 19.27 14.19
C HIS A 571 41.90 18.69 15.18
N GLU A 572 41.83 19.07 16.46
CA GLU A 572 42.73 18.57 17.51
C GLU A 572 42.64 17.04 17.66
N LEU A 573 41.43 16.48 17.59
CA LEU A 573 41.20 15.04 17.64
C LEU A 573 41.51 14.33 16.30
N GLY A 574 41.91 15.06 15.27
CA GLY A 574 42.25 14.53 13.95
C GLY A 574 41.05 13.90 13.24
N PHE A 575 39.86 14.49 13.37
CA PHE A 575 38.72 14.17 12.51
C PHE A 575 38.83 14.95 11.21
N LYS A 576 38.37 14.33 10.13
CA LYS A 576 38.00 15.05 8.91
C LYS A 576 36.51 15.39 8.94
N VAL A 577 36.08 16.35 8.11
CA VAL A 577 34.72 16.92 8.20
C VAL A 577 34.01 16.87 6.86
N ILE A 578 32.76 16.44 6.86
CA ILE A 578 31.78 16.67 5.80
C ILE A 578 30.85 17.77 6.29
N LEU A 579 30.58 18.77 5.46
CA LEU A 579 29.70 19.89 5.81
C LEU A 579 28.37 19.80 5.07
N ARG A 580 27.27 20.07 5.77
CA ARG A 580 25.93 20.19 5.21
C ARG A 580 25.33 21.55 5.60
N PRO A 581 25.67 22.61 4.87
CA PRO A 581 25.26 23.97 5.22
C PRO A 581 23.83 24.34 4.76
N GLY A 582 23.06 23.40 4.19
CA GLY A 582 21.73 23.67 3.66
C GLY A 582 21.72 24.26 2.24
N PRO A 583 20.72 25.09 1.87
CA PRO A 583 19.81 25.84 2.73
C PRO A 583 18.77 25.01 3.48
N VAL A 584 18.34 23.87 2.92
CA VAL A 584 17.51 22.89 3.64
C VAL A 584 18.41 21.82 4.24
N ILE A 585 18.14 21.45 5.49
CA ILE A 585 18.87 20.39 6.20
C ILE A 585 17.96 19.27 6.71
N ARG A 586 16.65 19.51 6.79
CA ARG A 586 15.67 18.61 7.40
C ARG A 586 16.11 18.09 8.76
N ASN A 587 16.53 16.84 8.87
CA ASN A 587 17.02 16.21 10.09
C ASN A 587 16.01 16.28 11.26
N GLU A 588 14.71 16.24 10.94
CA GLU A 588 13.59 16.50 11.87
C GLU A 588 13.74 17.80 12.68
N TRP A 589 14.43 18.78 12.11
CA TRP A 589 14.69 20.06 12.74
C TRP A 589 13.63 21.08 12.34
N ARG A 590 13.20 21.91 13.28
CA ARG A 590 12.23 22.99 13.05
C ARG A 590 12.50 23.76 11.75
N ASN A 591 11.45 23.95 10.96
CA ASN A 591 11.46 24.63 9.67
C ASN A 591 12.39 24.02 8.60
N GLY A 592 12.93 22.82 8.82
CA GLY A 592 13.89 22.17 7.93
C GLY A 592 15.20 22.96 7.81
N GLY A 593 15.50 23.80 8.81
CA GLY A 593 16.65 24.70 8.84
C GLY A 593 16.34 26.14 8.42
N TYR A 594 15.18 26.46 7.86
CA TYR A 594 14.89 27.84 7.43
C TYR A 594 14.58 28.79 8.60
N PRO A 595 15.12 30.02 8.59
CA PRO A 595 14.81 30.99 9.63
C PRO A 595 13.34 31.43 9.59
N GLU A 596 12.71 31.53 10.76
CA GLU A 596 11.30 31.89 10.87
C GLU A 596 11.01 33.28 10.25
N TRP A 597 11.88 34.25 10.51
CA TRP A 597 11.80 35.61 9.95
C TRP A 597 11.83 35.63 8.41
N LEU A 598 12.38 34.60 7.78
CA LEU A 598 12.40 34.46 6.33
C LEU A 598 11.13 33.81 5.81
N LEU A 599 10.63 32.78 6.49
CA LEU A 599 9.42 32.04 6.10
C LEU A 599 8.14 32.86 6.24
N GLN A 600 8.09 33.83 7.16
CA GLN A 600 6.97 34.76 7.29
C GLN A 600 6.85 35.74 6.11
N ARG A 601 7.84 35.80 5.21
CA ARG A 601 7.78 36.70 4.05
C ARG A 601 6.75 36.19 3.04
N PRO A 602 5.97 37.09 2.41
CA PRO A 602 4.95 36.69 1.43
C PRO A 602 5.47 35.81 0.27
N ALA A 603 6.75 35.95 -0.09
CA ALA A 603 7.40 35.18 -1.15
C ALA A 603 7.49 33.66 -0.87
N TYR A 604 7.35 33.23 0.39
CA TYR A 604 7.37 31.81 0.77
C TYR A 604 5.98 31.18 0.80
N HIS A 605 4.91 31.98 0.66
CA HIS A 605 3.51 31.53 0.63
C HIS A 605 3.11 30.62 1.82
N MET A 606 3.78 30.77 2.96
CA MET A 606 3.60 29.88 4.10
C MET A 606 2.52 30.45 5.05
N PRO A 607 1.47 29.69 5.35
CA PRO A 607 0.50 30.07 6.37
C PRO A 607 1.18 30.29 7.73
N LEU A 608 0.75 31.31 8.48
CA LEU A 608 1.34 31.63 9.79
C LEU A 608 1.29 30.43 10.76
N HIS A 609 0.22 29.63 10.73
CA HIS A 609 0.12 28.44 11.58
C HIS A 609 1.24 27.42 11.30
N ASP A 610 1.57 27.18 10.02
CA ASP A 610 2.63 26.25 9.64
C ASP A 610 4.00 26.77 10.10
N VAL A 611 4.22 28.08 10.02
CA VAL A 611 5.46 28.74 10.49
C VAL A 611 5.60 28.59 12.00
N LEU A 612 4.52 28.85 12.76
CA LEU A 612 4.52 28.76 14.22
C LEU A 612 4.70 27.31 14.72
N GLU A 613 4.12 26.34 14.00
CA GLU A 613 4.31 24.92 14.30
C GLU A 613 5.72 24.41 13.98
N GLY A 614 6.49 25.13 13.16
CA GLY A 614 7.84 24.69 12.80
C GLY A 614 7.89 23.76 11.58
N ARG A 615 6.89 23.82 10.70
CA ARG A 615 6.80 22.95 9.51
C ARG A 615 7.76 23.39 8.40
N TYR A 616 8.05 22.48 7.48
CA TYR A 616 8.93 22.79 6.35
C TYR A 616 8.15 23.60 5.31
N PRO A 617 8.76 24.58 4.63
CA PRO A 617 8.10 25.20 3.49
C PRO A 617 7.86 24.14 2.40
N ALA A 618 6.72 24.18 1.72
CA ALA A 618 6.32 23.14 0.76
C ALA A 618 7.40 22.90 -0.32
N THR A 619 8.08 23.95 -0.72
CA THR A 619 9.20 24.00 -1.67
C THR A 619 10.53 23.46 -1.16
N ALA A 620 10.74 23.35 0.16
CA ALA A 620 11.91 22.66 0.72
C ALA A 620 11.85 21.15 0.52
N THR A 621 10.71 20.61 0.11
CA THR A 621 10.51 19.17 -0.09
C THR A 621 10.92 18.72 -1.49
N LEU A 622 12.19 18.96 -1.87
CA LEU A 622 12.77 18.51 -3.14
C LEU A 622 12.97 16.97 -3.24
N GLN A 623 12.38 16.23 -2.29
CA GLN A 623 12.16 14.78 -2.32
C GLN A 623 10.74 14.38 -2.79
N ASN A 624 9.75 15.27 -2.66
CA ASN A 624 8.34 14.91 -2.88
C ASN A 624 8.06 14.76 -4.38
N ALA A 625 6.87 14.23 -4.72
CA ALA A 625 6.36 14.00 -6.08
C ALA A 625 6.47 15.19 -7.07
N HIS A 626 6.91 16.37 -6.60
CA HIS A 626 6.97 17.63 -7.32
C HIS A 626 8.32 18.39 -7.15
N ALA A 627 9.42 17.71 -6.82
CA ALA A 627 10.77 18.29 -6.69
C ALA A 627 11.18 19.25 -7.83
N ASP A 628 10.90 18.92 -9.10
CA ASP A 628 11.19 19.82 -10.22
C ASP A 628 10.34 21.11 -10.19
N ALA A 629 9.07 21.01 -9.77
CA ALA A 629 8.21 22.18 -9.62
C ALA A 629 8.67 23.06 -8.46
N ALA A 630 9.00 22.46 -7.32
CA ALA A 630 9.54 23.15 -6.16
C ALA A 630 10.89 23.83 -6.47
N ALA A 631 11.79 23.17 -7.20
CA ALA A 631 13.02 23.79 -7.68
C ALA A 631 12.76 24.97 -8.63
N GLY A 632 11.72 24.84 -9.47
CA GLY A 632 11.24 25.94 -10.30
C GLY A 632 10.76 27.15 -9.51
N GLU A 633 10.02 26.91 -8.43
CA GLU A 633 9.52 27.95 -7.53
C GLU A 633 10.67 28.64 -6.79
N TRP A 634 11.66 27.90 -6.31
CA TRP A 634 12.88 28.44 -5.72
C TRP A 634 13.73 29.27 -6.69
N LEU A 635 13.88 28.80 -7.93
CA LEU A 635 14.55 29.57 -8.97
C LEU A 635 13.80 30.87 -9.35
N ALA A 636 12.48 30.89 -9.19
CA ALA A 636 11.66 32.09 -9.42
C ALA A 636 11.62 33.04 -8.21
N ASN A 637 11.98 32.57 -7.01
CA ASN A 637 11.92 33.33 -5.78
C ASN A 637 13.27 34.02 -5.50
N THR A 638 13.42 35.27 -5.94
CA THR A 638 14.62 36.08 -5.71
C THR A 638 14.94 36.26 -4.22
N THR A 639 13.91 36.40 -3.38
CA THR A 639 14.10 36.52 -1.92
C THR A 639 14.76 35.27 -1.34
N HIS A 640 14.35 34.09 -1.80
CA HIS A 640 15.00 32.83 -1.42
C HIS A 640 16.45 32.80 -1.88
N LEU A 641 16.72 33.01 -3.17
CA LEU A 641 18.06 32.91 -3.75
C LEU A 641 19.05 33.87 -3.08
N ASP A 642 18.67 35.12 -2.85
CA ASP A 642 19.56 36.13 -2.27
C ASP A 642 19.94 35.78 -0.82
N ASN A 643 18.95 35.40 0.00
CA ASN A 643 19.17 35.07 1.41
C ASN A 643 19.92 33.74 1.56
N ALA A 644 19.57 32.73 0.76
CA ALA A 644 20.26 31.43 0.77
C ALA A 644 21.72 31.58 0.31
N ALA A 645 22.00 32.38 -0.72
CA ALA A 645 23.37 32.65 -1.14
C ALA A 645 24.16 33.44 -0.11
N ALA A 646 23.55 34.41 0.57
CA ALA A 646 24.19 35.12 1.67
C ALA A 646 24.54 34.14 2.80
N TRP A 647 23.59 33.34 3.27
CA TRP A 647 23.80 32.33 4.29
C TRP A 647 24.94 31.37 3.96
N LEU A 648 24.89 30.74 2.78
CA LEU A 648 25.90 29.77 2.34
C LEU A 648 27.30 30.40 2.32
N ARG A 649 27.43 31.66 1.90
CA ARG A 649 28.72 32.35 1.90
C ARG A 649 29.23 32.63 3.31
N GLU A 650 28.36 33.10 4.21
CA GLU A 650 28.77 33.43 5.58
C GLU A 650 29.17 32.20 6.38
N VAL A 651 28.40 31.11 6.29
CA VAL A 651 28.76 29.85 6.99
C VAL A 651 30.05 29.26 6.45
N LEU A 652 30.28 29.29 5.13
CA LEU A 652 31.53 28.78 4.56
C LEU A 652 32.74 29.65 4.94
N ARG A 653 32.59 30.98 5.05
CA ARG A 653 33.65 31.85 5.59
C ARG A 653 33.95 31.56 7.05
N ALA A 654 32.94 31.26 7.86
CA ALA A 654 33.14 30.88 9.25
C ALA A 654 33.93 29.56 9.38
N VAL A 655 33.77 28.63 8.44
CA VAL A 655 34.49 27.35 8.39
C VAL A 655 35.88 27.45 7.73
N GLU A 656 36.14 28.49 6.93
CA GLU A 656 37.38 28.67 6.17
C GLU A 656 38.69 28.43 6.96
N PRO A 657 38.83 28.85 8.24
CA PRO A 657 40.03 28.56 9.03
C PRO A 657 40.35 27.07 9.20
N TYR A 658 39.35 26.20 9.08
CA TYR A 658 39.46 24.74 9.17
C TYR A 658 39.19 24.03 7.83
N SER A 659 39.20 24.78 6.73
CA SER A 659 38.90 24.26 5.37
C SER A 659 39.80 23.11 4.92
N HIS A 660 41.01 22.96 5.48
CA HIS A 660 41.91 21.85 5.18
C HIS A 660 41.43 20.49 5.73
N ASP A 661 40.51 20.49 6.70
CA ASP A 661 39.90 19.25 7.22
C ASP A 661 38.58 18.91 6.54
N VAL A 662 38.04 19.80 5.70
CA VAL A 662 36.79 19.58 4.98
C VAL A 662 37.01 18.69 3.76
N LEU A 663 36.35 17.53 3.74
CA LEU A 663 36.46 16.53 2.70
C LEU A 663 35.47 16.74 1.55
N ALA A 664 34.25 17.16 1.88
CA ALA A 664 33.17 17.33 0.93
C ALA A 664 32.10 18.24 1.54
N ILE A 665 31.29 18.85 0.67
CA ILE A 665 30.18 19.72 1.07
C ILE A 665 28.91 19.24 0.37
N ALA A 666 27.85 18.98 1.15
CA ALA A 666 26.54 18.67 0.64
C ALA A 666 25.86 19.93 0.09
N LEU A 667 25.15 19.77 -1.02
CA LEU A 667 24.33 20.80 -1.64
C LEU A 667 22.87 20.49 -1.30
N ASP A 668 22.32 21.24 -0.35
CA ASP A 668 20.98 20.96 0.18
C ASP A 668 20.89 19.56 0.83
N ASP A 669 19.68 19.06 1.08
CA ASP A 669 19.46 17.77 1.75
C ASP A 669 18.40 16.92 1.03
N ASP A 670 18.64 15.61 0.86
CA ASP A 670 17.73 14.57 0.33
C ASP A 670 17.11 14.93 -1.06
N GLN A 671 17.96 15.25 -2.02
CA GLN A 671 17.58 15.81 -3.31
C GLN A 671 17.25 14.75 -4.38
N GLY A 672 16.13 14.88 -5.11
CA GLY A 672 15.82 13.96 -6.21
C GLY A 672 15.61 12.51 -5.75
N ALA A 673 15.11 12.36 -4.52
CA ALA A 673 14.82 11.10 -3.87
C ALA A 673 13.53 10.45 -4.39
N TYR A 674 13.45 9.14 -4.16
CA TYR A 674 12.39 8.20 -4.47
C TYR A 674 12.20 7.84 -5.95
N LEU A 675 12.19 6.52 -6.22
CA LEU A 675 11.96 5.96 -7.55
C LEU A 675 10.51 6.10 -8.02
N ASP A 676 9.56 6.41 -7.17
CA ASP A 676 8.14 6.59 -7.52
C ASP A 676 7.73 8.06 -7.71
N ASN A 677 8.68 8.98 -7.56
CA ASN A 677 8.46 10.41 -7.69
C ASN A 677 8.09 10.83 -9.13
N ASP A 678 7.11 11.73 -9.28
CA ASP A 678 6.61 12.23 -10.56
C ASP A 678 7.49 13.28 -11.28
N THR A 679 8.76 13.43 -10.91
CA THR A 679 9.55 14.61 -11.31
C THR A 679 10.44 14.47 -12.53
N TRP A 680 10.60 13.30 -13.14
CA TRP A 680 11.58 13.14 -14.23
C TRP A 680 11.00 13.61 -15.57
N PRO A 681 11.70 14.48 -16.32
CA PRO A 681 13.17 14.69 -16.38
C PRO A 681 13.80 15.87 -15.59
N ALA A 682 13.10 16.40 -14.58
CA ALA A 682 13.62 17.34 -13.57
C ALA A 682 14.57 18.50 -13.99
N PRO A 683 14.37 19.22 -15.12
CA PRO A 683 15.32 20.20 -15.64
C PRO A 683 15.53 21.43 -14.74
N ARG A 684 14.51 21.85 -13.99
CA ARG A 684 14.58 22.98 -13.05
C ARG A 684 15.32 22.57 -11.79
N TRP A 685 15.16 21.32 -11.34
CA TRP A 685 15.99 20.76 -10.28
C TRP A 685 17.48 20.75 -10.67
N HIS A 686 17.83 20.31 -11.89
CA HIS A 686 19.22 20.39 -12.37
C HIS A 686 19.76 21.84 -12.42
N ALA A 687 18.90 22.82 -12.71
CA ALA A 687 19.28 24.23 -12.67
C ALA A 687 19.52 24.73 -11.23
N TYR A 688 18.67 24.33 -10.28
CA TYR A 688 18.80 24.70 -8.88
C TYR A 688 20.07 24.13 -8.23
N VAL A 689 20.37 22.84 -8.45
CA VAL A 689 21.61 22.25 -7.92
C VAL A 689 22.85 22.89 -8.56
N ARG A 690 22.80 23.29 -9.84
CA ARG A 690 23.90 24.06 -10.47
C ARG A 690 24.07 25.44 -9.83
N TRP A 691 22.98 26.10 -9.48
CA TRP A 691 23.01 27.38 -8.77
C TRP A 691 23.61 27.24 -7.37
N LEU A 692 23.21 26.22 -6.59
CA LEU A 692 23.82 25.90 -5.29
C LEU A 692 25.32 25.65 -5.44
N ARG A 693 25.69 24.81 -6.42
CA ARG A 693 27.09 24.49 -6.72
C ARG A 693 27.91 25.74 -7.01
N GLN A 694 27.41 26.63 -7.88
CA GLN A 694 28.08 27.89 -8.20
C GLN A 694 28.23 28.80 -6.98
N THR A 695 27.20 28.84 -6.14
CA THR A 695 27.19 29.64 -4.91
C THR A 695 28.24 29.14 -3.92
N VAL A 696 28.31 27.84 -3.65
CA VAL A 696 29.34 27.24 -2.78
C VAL A 696 30.73 27.44 -3.37
N GLN A 697 30.91 27.17 -4.66
CA GLN A 697 32.19 27.33 -5.37
C GLN A 697 32.69 28.78 -5.42
N SER A 698 31.80 29.77 -5.25
CA SER A 698 32.21 31.18 -5.14
C SER A 698 33.05 31.46 -3.90
N VAL A 699 32.99 30.60 -2.88
CA VAL A 699 33.82 30.68 -1.66
C VAL A 699 34.91 29.62 -1.65
N THR A 700 34.54 28.36 -1.94
CA THR A 700 35.48 27.22 -1.77
C THR A 700 36.42 27.03 -2.96
N GLY A 701 36.08 27.62 -4.11
CA GLY A 701 36.65 27.23 -5.40
C GLY A 701 36.12 25.88 -5.88
N THR A 702 36.68 25.36 -6.97
CA THR A 702 36.18 24.17 -7.68
C THR A 702 36.76 22.84 -7.20
N ARG A 703 37.65 22.87 -6.20
CA ARG A 703 38.45 21.71 -5.83
C ARG A 703 37.89 20.86 -4.70
N VAL A 704 37.08 21.44 -3.79
CA VAL A 704 36.34 20.64 -2.81
C VAL A 704 35.28 19.83 -3.55
N PRO A 705 35.21 18.52 -3.32
CA PRO A 705 34.09 17.70 -3.78
C PRO A 705 32.76 18.22 -3.25
N LEU A 706 31.80 18.40 -4.16
CA LEU A 706 30.43 18.77 -3.83
C LEU A 706 29.51 17.62 -4.17
N PHE A 707 28.58 17.32 -3.26
CA PHE A 707 27.67 16.21 -3.42
C PHE A 707 26.22 16.57 -3.09
N ILE A 708 25.30 15.73 -3.53
CA ILE A 708 23.90 15.69 -3.10
C ILE A 708 23.68 14.35 -2.42
N ASN A 709 22.98 14.32 -1.29
CA ASN A 709 22.51 13.10 -0.64
C ASN A 709 21.09 12.77 -1.12
N THR A 710 20.76 11.49 -1.28
CA THR A 710 19.45 11.09 -1.80
C THR A 710 19.14 9.62 -1.54
N TYR A 711 17.86 9.34 -1.29
CA TYR A 711 17.29 8.03 -1.01
C TYR A 711 16.61 7.47 -2.28
N GLU A 712 16.88 6.22 -2.68
CA GLU A 712 16.25 5.55 -3.85
C GLU A 712 16.23 6.44 -5.13
N MET A 713 17.41 6.71 -5.69
CA MET A 713 17.64 7.87 -6.58
C MET A 713 17.18 7.69 -8.04
N LYS A 714 16.59 8.73 -8.64
CA LYS A 714 16.38 8.77 -10.11
C LYS A 714 17.56 9.34 -10.91
N VAL A 715 18.45 10.07 -10.24
CA VAL A 715 19.34 11.04 -10.87
C VAL A 715 20.84 10.71 -10.97
N PRO A 716 21.41 9.61 -10.46
CA PRO A 716 22.86 9.56 -10.18
C PRO A 716 23.75 9.81 -11.41
N ALA A 717 23.59 9.05 -12.50
CA ALA A 717 24.41 9.23 -13.71
C ALA A 717 24.30 10.63 -14.33
N ALA A 718 23.12 11.26 -14.27
CA ALA A 718 22.84 12.56 -14.84
C ALA A 718 23.01 13.72 -13.85
N ALA A 719 23.30 13.44 -12.57
CA ALA A 719 23.33 14.43 -11.51
C ALA A 719 24.40 15.50 -11.78
N PRO A 720 24.11 16.79 -11.51
CA PRO A 720 25.06 17.89 -11.75
C PRO A 720 26.16 17.99 -10.66
N ALA A 721 26.09 17.13 -9.64
CA ALA A 721 27.02 16.96 -8.54
C ALA A 721 27.21 15.46 -8.24
N TRP A 722 28.19 15.13 -7.39
CA TRP A 722 28.37 13.75 -6.93
C TRP A 722 27.13 13.30 -6.14
N ALA A 723 26.53 12.16 -6.45
CA ALA A 723 25.44 11.60 -5.67
C ALA A 723 26.01 10.71 -4.57
N TRP A 724 25.55 10.90 -3.33
CA TRP A 724 25.81 10.02 -2.20
C TRP A 724 24.47 9.43 -1.74
N GLY A 725 24.49 8.17 -1.32
CA GLY A 725 23.28 7.42 -0.98
C GLY A 725 22.83 7.59 0.45
N ASN A 726 21.51 7.51 0.61
CA ASN A 726 20.83 7.39 1.89
C ASN A 726 20.09 6.05 1.94
N TRP A 727 20.14 5.36 3.07
CA TRP A 727 19.46 4.08 3.25
C TRP A 727 19.07 3.89 4.71
N TYR A 728 17.81 3.51 4.87
CA TYR A 728 17.12 3.34 6.12
C TYR A 728 16.42 1.99 6.12
N GLN A 729 16.53 1.24 7.22
CA GLN A 729 15.79 0.00 7.37
C GLN A 729 14.27 0.25 7.31
N SER A 730 13.54 -0.59 6.57
CA SER A 730 12.08 -0.55 6.51
C SER A 730 11.43 -0.79 7.88
N ASN A 731 10.09 -0.70 7.94
CA ASN A 731 9.29 -0.94 9.15
C ASN A 731 9.21 -2.44 9.55
N SER A 732 10.35 -3.14 9.54
CA SER A 732 10.51 -4.54 9.87
C SER A 732 11.58 -4.73 10.94
N TYR A 733 11.38 -5.63 11.91
CA TYR A 733 12.28 -5.77 13.08
C TYR A 733 13.74 -6.09 12.72
N ARG A 734 13.95 -6.72 11.56
CA ARG A 734 15.26 -7.08 11.03
C ARG A 734 15.26 -6.80 9.53
N VAL A 735 16.43 -6.46 8.99
CA VAL A 735 16.65 -6.36 7.54
C VAL A 735 16.17 -7.63 6.85
N ASN A 736 15.25 -7.47 5.91
CA ASN A 736 14.63 -8.55 5.17
C ASN A 736 15.03 -8.51 3.68
N ALA A 737 14.47 -9.39 2.86
CA ALA A 737 14.85 -9.49 1.44
C ALA A 737 14.49 -8.25 0.61
N HIS A 738 13.48 -7.48 1.02
CA HIS A 738 13.15 -6.19 0.42
C HIS A 738 14.23 -5.17 0.72
N ASP A 739 14.55 -4.98 2.01
CA ASP A 739 15.61 -4.09 2.50
C ASP A 739 16.95 -4.30 1.78
N LEU A 740 17.37 -5.56 1.66
CA LEU A 740 18.61 -5.92 0.97
C LEU A 740 18.56 -5.62 -0.54
N ALA A 741 17.42 -5.85 -1.18
CA ALA A 741 17.28 -5.56 -2.60
C ALA A 741 17.25 -4.06 -2.89
N ASP A 742 16.65 -3.27 -1.99
CA ASP A 742 16.63 -1.82 -2.13
C ASP A 742 18.02 -1.25 -1.86
N LEU A 743 18.74 -1.79 -0.87
CA LEU A 743 20.14 -1.45 -0.60
C LEU A 743 21.05 -1.75 -1.79
N ASP A 744 20.97 -2.97 -2.36
CA ASP A 744 21.73 -3.38 -3.55
C ASP A 744 21.38 -2.51 -4.77
N PHE A 745 20.09 -2.25 -5.00
CA PHE A 745 19.65 -1.39 -6.11
C PHE A 745 20.15 0.05 -5.95
N ALA A 746 19.95 0.68 -4.79
CA ALA A 746 20.36 2.06 -4.52
C ALA A 746 21.88 2.24 -4.56
N THR A 747 22.63 1.27 -4.03
CA THR A 747 24.11 1.25 -4.10
C THR A 747 24.58 1.04 -5.53
N GLY A 748 23.95 0.14 -6.28
CA GLY A 748 24.21 -0.09 -7.70
C GLY A 748 24.00 1.17 -8.55
N LEU A 749 22.97 1.97 -8.25
CA LEU A 749 22.73 3.23 -8.96
C LEU A 749 23.87 4.23 -8.81
N LEU A 750 24.52 4.29 -7.65
CA LEU A 750 25.70 5.15 -7.43
C LEU A 750 26.89 4.73 -8.31
N GLN A 751 27.03 3.43 -8.61
CA GLN A 751 28.09 2.92 -9.49
C GLN A 751 27.97 3.45 -10.92
N THR A 752 26.80 3.98 -11.32
CA THR A 752 26.62 4.60 -12.64
C THR A 752 27.45 5.89 -12.81
N GLN A 753 27.82 6.56 -11.70
CA GLN A 753 28.76 7.70 -11.70
C GLN A 753 30.22 7.22 -11.72
N ARG A 754 30.64 6.51 -12.77
CA ARG A 754 31.91 5.75 -12.84
C ARG A 754 33.22 6.48 -12.54
N ARG A 755 33.20 7.81 -12.57
CA ARG A 755 34.37 8.64 -12.23
C ARG A 755 34.42 9.03 -10.76
N LEU A 756 33.44 8.61 -9.98
CA LEU A 756 33.26 8.97 -8.59
C LEU A 756 33.13 7.67 -7.77
N PRO A 757 33.76 7.61 -6.59
CA PRO A 757 33.58 6.47 -5.68
C PRO A 757 32.13 6.39 -5.18
N VAL A 758 31.70 5.18 -4.81
CA VAL A 758 30.38 4.97 -4.20
C VAL A 758 30.43 5.43 -2.75
N MET A 759 29.54 6.34 -2.36
CA MET A 759 29.52 6.91 -1.01
C MET A 759 28.11 6.84 -0.45
N GLN A 760 28.00 6.48 0.83
CA GLN A 760 26.76 6.48 1.59
C GLN A 760 26.81 7.64 2.60
N SER A 761 26.01 8.67 2.39
CA SER A 761 25.88 9.84 3.27
C SER A 761 25.01 9.58 4.50
N GLU A 762 24.04 8.68 4.41
CA GLU A 762 23.18 8.33 5.54
C GLU A 762 22.94 6.83 5.55
N PHE A 763 23.36 6.20 6.63
CA PHE A 763 23.14 4.79 6.88
C PHE A 763 22.52 4.61 8.26
N GLN A 764 21.36 3.93 8.29
CA GLN A 764 20.76 3.52 9.55
C GLN A 764 19.99 2.20 9.45
N ALA A 765 20.35 1.27 10.33
CA ALA A 765 19.68 -0.03 10.50
C ALA A 765 18.87 -0.09 11.81
N GLY A 766 18.40 1.07 12.26
CA GLY A 766 17.54 1.31 13.41
C GLY A 766 16.35 2.19 13.00
N TRP A 767 15.55 2.65 13.96
CA TRP A 767 14.40 3.50 13.65
C TRP A 767 14.36 4.75 14.50
N LEU A 768 14.05 5.86 13.85
CA LEU A 768 13.71 7.10 14.50
C LEU A 768 12.51 6.91 15.42
N GLN A 769 12.62 7.42 16.62
CA GLN A 769 11.53 7.53 17.59
C GLN A 769 10.44 8.47 17.07
N GLY A 770 9.19 8.00 17.02
CA GLY A 770 8.06 8.83 16.61
C GLY A 770 7.63 9.87 17.66
N ALA A 771 6.86 10.89 17.24
CA ALA A 771 6.35 11.96 18.11
C ALA A 771 5.65 11.47 19.41
N ASP A 772 4.88 10.39 19.32
CA ASP A 772 4.12 9.84 20.45
C ASP A 772 4.83 8.69 21.18
N GLU A 773 6.06 8.34 20.75
CA GLU A 773 6.78 7.18 21.28
C GLU A 773 7.69 7.59 22.45
N GLY A 774 7.75 6.78 23.51
CA GLY A 774 8.60 7.06 24.68
C GLY A 774 10.07 6.64 24.53
N ALA A 775 10.38 5.83 23.52
CA ALA A 775 11.74 5.38 23.20
C ALA A 775 11.79 4.94 21.72
N PRO A 776 12.96 4.93 21.07
CA PRO A 776 13.11 4.36 19.74
C PRO A 776 12.73 2.88 19.77
N ARG A 777 12.16 2.41 18.67
CA ARG A 777 11.79 0.99 18.55
C ARG A 777 13.08 0.15 18.52
N PRO A 778 13.14 -0.99 19.23
CA PRO A 778 14.32 -1.86 19.18
C PRO A 778 14.30 -2.74 17.94
N SER A 779 15.38 -2.77 17.15
CA SER A 779 15.55 -3.70 16.02
C SER A 779 16.72 -4.64 16.25
N ASP A 780 16.80 -5.71 15.46
CA ASP A 780 17.87 -6.70 15.59
C ASP A 780 19.24 -6.05 15.29
N PRO A 781 20.19 -6.00 16.24
CA PRO A 781 21.51 -5.39 16.03
C PRO A 781 22.32 -6.08 14.92
N ALA A 782 22.03 -7.35 14.61
CA ALA A 782 22.65 -8.05 13.48
C ALA A 782 22.34 -7.37 12.13
N SER A 783 21.24 -6.61 12.04
CA SER A 783 20.87 -5.83 10.86
C SER A 783 21.95 -4.79 10.51
N THR A 784 22.59 -4.17 11.51
CA THR A 784 23.70 -3.24 11.28
C THR A 784 24.89 -3.95 10.64
N SER A 785 25.28 -5.12 11.16
CA SER A 785 26.38 -5.91 10.59
C SER A 785 26.06 -6.39 9.17
N LEU A 786 24.83 -6.85 8.92
CA LEU A 786 24.40 -7.34 7.62
C LEU A 786 24.41 -6.21 6.57
N ALA A 787 23.77 -5.08 6.87
CA ALA A 787 23.66 -3.98 5.91
C ALA A 787 24.99 -3.27 5.64
N LEU A 788 25.84 -3.07 6.66
CA LEU A 788 27.20 -2.54 6.46
C LEU A 788 28.07 -3.53 5.67
N GLY A 789 27.91 -4.84 5.91
CA GLY A 789 28.59 -5.88 5.14
C GLY A 789 28.19 -5.87 3.67
N GLU A 790 26.90 -5.69 3.39
CA GLU A 790 26.37 -5.59 2.03
C GLU A 790 26.90 -4.34 1.30
N LEU A 791 26.90 -3.17 1.95
CA LEU A 791 27.48 -1.94 1.39
C LEU A 791 28.96 -2.13 1.01
N LEU A 792 29.75 -2.76 1.88
CA LEU A 792 31.17 -3.04 1.58
C LEU A 792 31.32 -4.04 0.45
N ARG A 793 30.46 -5.06 0.37
CA ARG A 793 30.42 -6.05 -0.72
C ARG A 793 30.11 -5.39 -2.06
N ASP A 794 29.18 -4.44 -2.08
CA ASP A 794 28.75 -3.71 -3.27
C ASP A 794 29.71 -2.58 -3.67
N GLY A 795 30.82 -2.45 -2.93
CA GLY A 795 31.93 -1.56 -3.26
C GLY A 795 31.74 -0.13 -2.76
N ALA A 796 31.02 0.09 -1.67
CA ALA A 796 31.02 1.40 -1.00
C ALA A 796 32.44 1.78 -0.55
N HIS A 797 32.85 3.02 -0.85
CA HIS A 797 34.16 3.59 -0.51
C HIS A 797 34.11 4.59 0.65
N GLY A 798 32.91 4.82 1.19
CA GLY A 798 32.67 5.63 2.37
C GLY A 798 31.24 5.46 2.87
N ILE A 799 31.09 5.46 4.19
CA ILE A 799 29.81 5.24 4.88
C ILE A 799 29.72 6.20 6.05
N VAL A 800 28.65 6.99 6.11
CA VAL A 800 28.32 7.88 7.21
C VAL A 800 27.12 7.33 7.95
N ASN A 801 27.34 6.98 9.22
CA ASN A 801 26.29 6.47 10.11
C ASN A 801 25.41 7.63 10.60
N PHE A 802 24.09 7.46 10.52
CA PHE A 802 23.13 8.54 10.76
C PHE A 802 22.00 8.13 11.70
N PRO A 803 22.09 8.46 13.01
CA PRO A 803 23.30 8.76 13.78
C PRO A 803 23.92 7.53 14.45
N VAL A 804 25.12 7.73 15.02
CA VAL A 804 25.74 6.77 15.97
C VAL A 804 25.45 7.08 17.43
N GLN A 805 24.91 8.26 17.73
CA GLN A 805 24.53 8.68 19.08
C GLN A 805 23.10 9.24 19.07
N ASP A 806 22.27 8.75 20.00
CA ASP A 806 20.97 9.35 20.29
C ASP A 806 21.18 10.73 20.94
N THR A 807 20.35 11.71 20.58
CA THR A 807 20.50 13.09 21.03
C THR A 807 19.16 13.71 21.45
N ILE A 808 19.17 14.96 21.92
CA ILE A 808 17.99 15.64 22.43
C ILE A 808 17.85 16.99 21.72
N ASP A 809 16.68 17.26 21.16
CA ASP A 809 16.40 18.57 20.58
C ASP A 809 16.39 19.66 21.67
N PRO A 810 17.02 20.82 21.41
CA PRO A 810 16.78 21.99 22.23
C PRO A 810 15.28 22.33 22.24
N HIS A 811 14.73 22.68 23.40
CA HIS A 811 13.32 23.03 23.52
C HIS A 811 12.90 24.09 22.49
N GLY A 812 11.85 23.80 21.72
CA GLY A 812 11.30 24.68 20.69
C GLY A 812 11.96 24.54 19.32
N TRP A 813 12.85 23.55 19.13
CA TRP A 813 13.54 23.28 17.87
C TRP A 813 13.16 21.92 17.25
N GLU A 814 12.28 21.17 17.91
CA GLU A 814 11.65 19.96 17.39
C GLU A 814 10.71 20.25 16.20
N ALA A 815 10.61 19.31 15.26
CA ALA A 815 9.57 19.32 14.22
C ALA A 815 8.27 18.69 14.75
N PRO A 816 7.08 19.05 14.22
CA PRO A 816 5.77 18.56 14.71
C PRO A 816 5.57 17.04 14.72
N TRP A 817 6.37 16.30 13.93
CA TRP A 817 6.29 14.84 13.80
C TRP A 817 7.44 14.11 14.50
N ALA A 818 8.37 14.84 15.11
CA ALA A 818 9.39 14.31 16.00
C ALA A 818 9.05 14.72 17.43
N ASN A 819 9.48 13.93 18.41
CA ASN A 819 9.43 14.37 19.79
C ASN A 819 10.75 15.06 20.16
N TRP A 820 10.87 15.51 21.40
CA TRP A 820 12.08 16.16 21.92
C TRP A 820 13.32 15.22 21.97
N SER A 821 13.14 13.91 21.85
CA SER A 821 14.21 12.90 21.84
C SER A 821 14.53 12.46 20.40
N TYR A 822 15.64 12.95 19.85
CA TYR A 822 16.14 12.49 18.55
C TYR A 822 16.93 11.18 18.70
N ALA A 823 16.21 10.09 18.90
CA ALA A 823 16.77 8.76 19.18
C ALA A 823 16.42 7.74 18.08
N TRP A 824 17.39 6.87 17.77
CA TRP A 824 17.34 5.94 16.64
C TRP A 824 17.66 4.49 17.01
N ASP A 825 17.71 4.17 18.32
CA ASP A 825 18.37 2.94 18.80
C ASP A 825 19.85 2.94 18.37
N ALA A 826 20.50 4.12 18.44
CA ALA A 826 21.86 4.31 17.93
C ALA A 826 22.91 3.55 18.76
N ALA A 827 24.14 3.45 18.26
CA ALA A 827 25.24 2.75 18.93
C ALA A 827 25.57 3.30 20.33
N LEU A 828 25.33 4.60 20.55
CA LEU A 828 25.49 5.30 21.80
C LEU A 828 24.17 5.96 22.20
N THR A 829 23.80 5.80 23.46
CA THR A 829 22.69 6.58 24.05
C THR A 829 23.09 8.05 24.24
N VAL A 830 22.13 8.91 24.58
CA VAL A 830 22.36 10.32 24.97
C VAL A 830 23.47 10.45 26.05
N ASP A 831 23.56 9.50 26.97
CA ASP A 831 24.55 9.48 28.06
C ASP A 831 25.89 8.82 27.67
N LEU A 832 26.12 8.56 26.38
CA LEU A 832 27.30 7.83 25.86
C LEU A 832 27.42 6.39 26.39
N ARG A 833 26.35 5.81 26.91
CA ARG A 833 26.31 4.36 27.20
C ARG A 833 26.18 3.58 25.90
N ALA A 834 26.96 2.52 25.76
CA ALA A 834 26.89 1.61 24.63
C ALA A 834 25.53 0.89 24.57
N SER A 835 24.89 0.90 23.41
CA SER A 835 23.68 0.13 23.12
C SER A 835 24.02 -1.25 22.53
N SER A 836 23.00 -2.01 22.16
CA SER A 836 23.13 -3.27 21.42
C SER A 836 23.87 -3.12 20.08
N ARG A 837 23.86 -1.93 19.47
CA ARG A 837 24.49 -1.65 18.17
C ARG A 837 25.94 -1.22 18.25
N TYR A 838 26.44 -0.91 19.44
CA TYR A 838 27.83 -0.48 19.63
C TYR A 838 28.81 -1.49 19.04
N ALA A 839 28.64 -2.78 19.33
CA ALA A 839 29.55 -3.82 18.86
C ALA A 839 29.54 -3.99 17.32
N PRO A 840 28.37 -4.13 16.64
CA PRO A 840 28.28 -4.10 15.18
C PRO A 840 28.95 -2.90 14.51
N THR A 841 28.67 -1.69 15.00
CA THR A 841 29.25 -0.45 14.45
C THR A 841 30.76 -0.43 14.65
N ARG A 842 31.24 -0.75 15.86
CA ARG A 842 32.67 -0.81 16.17
C ARG A 842 33.42 -1.83 15.34
N ALA A 843 32.84 -3.01 15.08
CA ALA A 843 33.49 -4.06 14.31
C ALA A 843 33.87 -3.58 12.89
N VAL A 844 32.98 -2.83 12.24
CA VAL A 844 33.26 -2.22 10.93
C VAL A 844 34.28 -1.10 11.05
N GLY A 845 34.19 -0.27 12.09
CA GLY A 845 35.20 0.77 12.36
C GLY A 845 36.60 0.20 12.59
N ASP A 846 36.73 -0.95 13.25
CA ASP A 846 38.01 -1.66 13.43
C ASP A 846 38.58 -2.15 12.08
N VAL A 847 37.70 -2.64 11.19
CA VAL A 847 38.07 -3.02 9.81
C VAL A 847 38.55 -1.79 9.02
N VAL A 848 37.81 -0.68 9.04
CA VAL A 848 38.21 0.55 8.34
C VAL A 848 39.50 1.13 8.93
N ARG A 849 39.68 1.09 10.25
CA ARG A 849 40.92 1.58 10.89
C ARG A 849 42.15 0.80 10.39
N ARG A 850 42.01 -0.52 10.18
CA ARG A 850 43.11 -1.39 9.75
C ARG A 850 43.30 -1.44 8.23
N TYR A 851 42.21 -1.42 7.48
CA TYR A 851 42.20 -1.69 6.05
C TYR A 851 41.62 -0.53 5.21
N GLY A 852 41.29 0.62 5.79
CA GLY A 852 40.61 1.72 5.10
C GLY A 852 41.32 2.19 3.82
N ALA A 853 42.65 2.34 3.84
CA ALA A 853 43.41 2.70 2.63
C ALA A 853 43.43 1.58 1.56
N VAL A 854 43.20 0.32 1.96
CA VAL A 854 43.01 -0.79 1.03
C VAL A 854 41.59 -0.77 0.48
N LEU A 855 40.58 -0.65 1.35
CA LEU A 855 39.16 -0.55 0.99
C LEU A 855 38.88 0.63 0.06
N ALA A 856 39.52 1.78 0.27
CA ALA A 856 39.40 2.93 -0.62
C ALA A 856 39.89 2.66 -2.06
N ARG A 857 40.68 1.60 -2.27
CA ARG A 857 41.20 1.16 -3.58
C ARG A 857 40.55 -0.12 -4.10
N THR A 858 39.76 -0.82 -3.27
CA THR A 858 39.06 -2.02 -3.72
C THR A 858 37.97 -1.64 -4.71
N HIS A 859 37.70 -2.52 -5.66
CA HIS A 859 36.63 -2.40 -6.62
C HIS A 859 35.95 -3.76 -6.74
N VAL A 860 34.64 -3.75 -7.02
CA VAL A 860 33.90 -4.98 -7.28
C VAL A 860 34.48 -5.62 -8.54
N ALA A 861 34.83 -6.89 -8.46
CA ALA A 861 35.20 -7.67 -9.64
C ALA A 861 33.91 -8.16 -10.29
N THR A 862 33.56 -7.58 -11.44
CA THR A 862 32.27 -7.79 -12.08
C THR A 862 32.35 -8.85 -13.17
N ASP A 863 31.40 -9.78 -13.14
CA ASP A 863 31.22 -10.77 -14.19
C ASP A 863 30.42 -10.19 -15.36
N ALA A 864 29.47 -9.31 -15.05
CA ALA A 864 28.60 -8.67 -16.02
C ALA A 864 28.19 -7.25 -15.61
N ALA A 865 27.94 -6.40 -16.60
CA ALA A 865 27.36 -5.07 -16.41
C ALA A 865 25.90 -5.05 -16.87
N ILE A 866 25.00 -4.60 -16.01
CA ILE A 866 23.59 -4.33 -16.35
C ILE A 866 23.48 -2.90 -16.86
N VAL A 867 22.92 -2.74 -18.06
CA VAL A 867 22.74 -1.42 -18.66
C VAL A 867 21.62 -0.66 -17.94
N TRP A 868 21.94 0.53 -17.42
CA TRP A 868 21.03 1.51 -16.84
C TRP A 868 20.91 2.72 -17.79
N PRO A 869 19.95 2.75 -18.73
CA PRO A 869 19.92 3.72 -19.81
C PRO A 869 19.20 5.06 -19.57
N PRO A 870 18.62 5.43 -18.40
CA PRO A 870 17.82 6.66 -18.29
C PRO A 870 18.49 7.93 -18.86
N SER A 871 19.81 8.07 -18.72
CA SER A 871 20.53 9.25 -19.23
C SER A 871 20.67 9.30 -20.75
N LEU A 872 20.39 8.20 -21.47
CA LEU A 872 20.35 8.18 -22.94
C LEU A 872 19.06 8.79 -23.50
N PHE A 873 17.99 8.84 -22.71
CA PHE A 873 16.71 9.38 -23.18
C PHE A 873 16.70 10.89 -23.10
N SER A 874 16.03 11.55 -24.06
CA SER A 874 15.80 12.97 -23.95
C SER A 874 14.92 13.26 -22.74
N PRO A 875 15.22 14.33 -21.96
CA PRO A 875 14.30 14.84 -20.97
C PRO A 875 12.85 14.94 -21.49
N ARG A 876 12.68 15.38 -22.74
CA ARG A 876 11.36 15.59 -23.33
C ARG A 876 10.59 14.31 -23.64
N THR A 877 11.24 13.15 -23.67
CA THR A 877 10.64 11.87 -24.12
C THR A 877 10.51 10.82 -23.00
N LEU A 878 11.33 10.91 -21.95
CA LEU A 878 11.32 9.98 -20.82
C LEU A 878 10.26 10.40 -19.78
N ARG A 879 9.29 9.51 -19.49
CA ARG A 879 8.24 9.73 -18.48
C ARG A 879 8.54 8.94 -17.21
N ASN A 880 7.90 9.25 -16.08
CA ASN A 880 8.11 8.50 -14.83
C ASN A 880 7.77 7.01 -14.96
N ALA A 881 6.64 6.67 -15.58
CA ALA A 881 6.27 5.27 -15.83
C ALA A 881 7.35 4.48 -16.60
N ASP A 882 8.10 5.17 -17.46
CA ASP A 882 9.19 4.59 -18.23
C ASP A 882 10.42 4.34 -17.32
N PHE A 883 10.71 5.29 -16.43
CA PHE A 883 11.74 5.15 -15.39
C PHE A 883 11.42 4.01 -14.40
N ASP A 884 10.17 3.91 -13.94
CA ASP A 884 9.73 2.89 -12.97
C ASP A 884 9.82 1.47 -13.57
N GLU A 885 9.52 1.34 -14.86
CA GLU A 885 9.70 0.09 -15.62
C GLU A 885 11.18 -0.30 -15.72
N LEU A 886 12.08 0.67 -15.98
CA LEU A 886 13.53 0.44 -15.97
C LEU A 886 14.02 0.00 -14.60
N ALA A 887 13.63 0.71 -13.54
CA ALA A 887 14.00 0.40 -12.16
C ALA A 887 13.58 -1.02 -11.78
N SER A 888 12.29 -1.35 -11.96
CA SER A 888 11.75 -2.68 -11.66
C SER A 888 12.46 -3.80 -12.43
N SER A 889 12.70 -3.60 -13.73
CA SER A 889 13.41 -4.56 -14.57
C SER A 889 14.85 -4.77 -14.11
N THR A 890 15.52 -3.70 -13.71
CA THR A 890 16.90 -3.71 -13.24
C THR A 890 17.01 -4.43 -11.90
N THR A 891 16.11 -4.14 -10.94
CA THR A 891 16.06 -4.85 -9.65
C THR A 891 15.84 -6.35 -9.84
N VAL A 892 15.00 -6.76 -10.79
CA VAL A 892 14.81 -8.19 -11.11
C VAL A 892 16.09 -8.83 -11.66
N LEU A 893 16.83 -8.14 -12.54
CA LEU A 893 18.10 -8.63 -13.07
C LEU A 893 19.18 -8.72 -11.99
N GLN A 894 19.36 -7.70 -11.14
CA GLN A 894 20.32 -7.73 -10.03
C GLN A 894 20.03 -8.88 -9.07
N ARG A 895 18.76 -9.08 -8.68
CA ARG A 895 18.35 -10.25 -7.89
C ARG A 895 18.66 -11.57 -8.59
N GLY A 896 18.48 -11.62 -9.91
CA GLY A 896 18.80 -12.78 -10.74
C GLY A 896 20.30 -13.09 -10.80
N CYS A 897 21.15 -12.06 -10.80
CA CYS A 897 22.61 -12.17 -10.70
C CYS A 897 23.03 -12.71 -9.32
N ASN A 898 22.53 -12.09 -8.25
CA ASN A 898 22.81 -12.50 -6.87
C ASN A 898 22.41 -13.96 -6.61
N ALA A 899 21.23 -14.37 -7.06
CA ALA A 899 20.75 -15.75 -6.90
C ALA A 899 21.61 -16.80 -7.63
N ARG A 900 22.41 -16.39 -8.62
CA ARG A 900 23.30 -17.25 -9.41
C ARG A 900 24.78 -17.10 -9.03
N GLY A 901 25.09 -16.26 -8.04
CA GLY A 901 26.47 -15.94 -7.67
C GLY A 901 27.24 -15.21 -8.78
N VAL A 902 26.55 -14.46 -9.64
CA VAL A 902 27.15 -13.63 -10.68
C VAL A 902 27.28 -12.21 -10.11
N ALA A 903 28.50 -11.66 -10.09
CA ALA A 903 28.71 -10.28 -9.67
C ALA A 903 28.28 -9.33 -10.79
N CYS A 904 27.19 -8.58 -10.58
CA CYS A 904 26.67 -7.62 -11.53
C CYS A 904 26.78 -6.20 -11.00
N GLU A 905 27.11 -5.25 -11.87
CA GLU A 905 27.11 -3.82 -11.57
C GLU A 905 26.21 -3.05 -12.54
N LEU A 906 25.75 -1.86 -12.15
CA LEU A 906 24.99 -1.00 -13.06
C LEU A 906 25.91 -0.09 -13.89
N VAL A 907 25.64 0.02 -15.18
CA VAL A 907 26.36 0.90 -16.11
C VAL A 907 25.39 1.80 -16.86
N ASP A 908 25.56 3.11 -16.74
CA ASP A 908 24.92 4.06 -17.65
C ASP A 908 25.80 4.31 -18.89
N LEU A 909 25.29 3.93 -20.05
CA LEU A 909 26.02 4.03 -21.33
C LEU A 909 26.31 5.47 -21.75
N ALA A 910 25.54 6.45 -21.25
CA ALA A 910 25.82 7.87 -21.50
C ALA A 910 27.00 8.40 -20.66
N ALA A 911 27.26 7.77 -19.50
CA ALA A 911 28.24 8.21 -18.51
C ALA A 911 29.53 7.36 -18.48
N VAL A 912 29.57 6.22 -19.18
CA VAL A 912 30.69 5.27 -19.17
C VAL A 912 31.66 5.45 -20.34
N ASP A 913 32.96 5.27 -20.09
CA ASP A 913 33.99 5.23 -21.14
C ASP A 913 34.04 3.83 -21.80
N ARG A 914 34.27 3.79 -23.11
CA ARG A 914 34.44 2.55 -23.89
C ARG A 914 35.52 1.62 -23.31
N ARG A 915 36.61 2.16 -22.75
CA ARG A 915 37.68 1.35 -22.13
C ARG A 915 37.24 0.65 -20.84
N VAL A 916 36.25 1.23 -20.16
CA VAL A 916 35.70 0.67 -18.91
C VAL A 916 34.69 -0.43 -19.26
N LEU A 917 33.84 -0.22 -20.27
CA LEU A 917 32.92 -1.25 -20.80
C LEU A 917 33.62 -2.52 -21.29
N GLN A 918 34.88 -2.42 -21.73
CA GLN A 918 35.68 -3.57 -22.18
C GLN A 918 36.17 -4.47 -21.03
N ARG A 919 35.98 -4.05 -19.77
CA ARG A 919 36.38 -4.83 -18.59
C ARG A 919 35.35 -5.89 -18.23
N ASP A 920 34.08 -5.60 -18.43
CA ASP A 920 32.99 -6.53 -18.18
C ASP A 920 32.96 -7.62 -19.24
N ARG A 921 32.85 -8.88 -18.81
CA ARG A 921 32.81 -10.02 -19.74
C ARG A 921 31.51 -10.07 -20.52
N PHE A 922 30.43 -9.58 -19.91
CA PHE A 922 29.09 -9.55 -20.49
C PHE A 922 28.41 -8.22 -20.23
N LEU A 923 27.68 -7.74 -21.23
CA LEU A 923 26.77 -6.60 -21.09
C LEU A 923 25.32 -7.13 -21.13
N LEU A 924 24.61 -6.98 -20.02
CA LEU A 924 23.21 -7.34 -19.86
C LEU A 924 22.34 -6.13 -20.19
N ALA A 925 21.80 -6.09 -21.41
CA ALA A 925 20.84 -5.08 -21.79
C ALA A 925 19.48 -5.35 -21.11
N LEU A 926 18.86 -4.30 -20.58
CA LEU A 926 17.48 -4.38 -20.07
C LEU A 926 16.51 -4.76 -21.19
N PRO A 927 15.39 -5.42 -20.87
CA PRO A 927 14.37 -5.79 -21.86
C PRO A 927 13.94 -4.57 -22.70
N PRO A 928 13.67 -4.73 -24.00
CA PRO A 928 13.55 -3.63 -24.97
C PRO A 928 12.25 -2.81 -24.88
N GLY A 929 11.56 -2.79 -23.73
CA GLY A 929 10.36 -1.96 -23.52
C GLY A 929 10.63 -0.46 -23.73
N LEU A 930 11.84 -0.03 -23.36
CA LEU A 930 12.26 1.37 -23.40
C LEU A 930 13.18 1.76 -24.54
N ALA A 931 13.97 0.84 -25.09
CA ALA A 931 14.84 1.13 -26.23
C ALA A 931 14.08 1.46 -27.54
N ARG A 932 12.75 1.36 -27.54
CA ARG A 932 11.85 1.68 -28.68
C ARG A 932 11.29 3.11 -28.67
N ARG A 933 11.64 3.98 -27.72
CA ARG A 933 11.15 5.36 -27.66
C ARG A 933 12.20 6.41 -27.94
#